data_AF-A0A8K0EX96-F1
#
_entry.id   AF-A0A8K0EX96-F1
#
_cell.length_a   1.000
_cell.length_b   1.000
_cell.length_c   1.000
_cell.angle_alpha   90.00
_cell.angle_beta   90.00
_cell.angle_gamma   90.00
#
_symmetry.space_group_name_H-M   'P 1'
#
loop_
_entity.id
_entity.type
_entity.pdbx_description
1 polymer ?
#
loop_
_entity_poly.entity_id
_entity_poly.type
_entity_poly.pdbx_seq_one_letter_code
_entity_poly.pdbx_strand_id
1 'polypeptide(L)'
;MNYQRLVLVGETLAGKTSLAQTLMTSSSQLTRDKQRTVVLEQHTWPAEGGLEIQINDFGGHDMYHLTSPCFFTPDAVHLLIFDINKYTPKDHHKHIGSWMDIVRMKVPRATIRIVGTHQDKCSSEEISDKLQYIAKRVQRDEAKWEADITSQLDMIDSSEGLGELARQKRRECLQAQLENLPVLHRPDSPVEIKTVSSSDLSGIDCLSLYIRELCKKVDSNRQCTVPRIWFDLHEMLQSEEYDNQYFIHWNDLLPCLNKLDEELASREIYHIKHVYSSDDESSHDDIDDEEDDDTSEEEISYQTAATNSRMQVPPCLGHKQETDAAWTDVSSRAEVKNDVPPVFSTTVKSGQESICHMPNTSNRLLAALQYLNAVGLITWYPDDERLKNLIFHRPAKLVDILKAIVNHNIKNQLDFNDVVFSTVGQFSKQGFALAVQDFQRTANLSVAIVMCLWHKLGFSKEDTESLIKLMIKFDICYEVLESEVAPGLQSSHRVHIPWFLSADPPQELSRMWPKPPPEGYQQLTMQYHFPTFCPGGLFERASVRLHRHIARRVNWKNGVWAAVDNRQVLLTRSTTDDETDREEVFTLSVRAPVTEQQPGHTDDITFLWTTFLSIHRDVQSLIQEWPGLRCDTFLQCAHCAKMGKDPPNLFPGEILEQQCQKDVRTIPCPQYPATFPLPQVKADLVYPPKSCMKEHVTCPAGLASVTTDARVSNPIAEMDRCMQHLGIDTCQLEQATALIQKKYPGISFIPNRDTRDEAQRTQRVREFHEQLSSRVQHFSSVIDYSIDYEDFPTITERMKSVCVLECPNGTATGFLVGPKHVMTNNHFLQLYVEPALRTNNQPNRYAATFHLTSMQKPCTRFNPINCLSRDIELDYAILELEQAPPNAEPLGQFVSELFHQDGIVIVVGHPGGQRKRVDFCPIAVVDDNFEIHVRDVRGIPDNPQDFPHQVAGRANYHTSSMFHGSSGSPGFDKSGNLVIMHTRGFFPYVNSPSIVEQGVLMTSIREHVRRTLGNDARLGEIFPPQMMMDIG
;
A
#
# COMPACT_ATOMS: atom_id res chain seq x y z
N MET A 1 21.75 -5.28 17.25
CA MET A 1 21.15 -6.63 17.20
C MET A 1 21.79 -7.33 16.02
N ASN A 2 22.59 -8.36 16.25
CA ASN A 2 23.29 -9.08 15.19
C ASN A 2 22.43 -10.30 14.83
N TYR A 3 21.51 -10.13 13.88
CA TYR A 3 20.42 -11.07 13.63
C TYR A 3 20.26 -11.35 12.15
N GLN A 4 20.18 -12.64 11.78
CA GLN A 4 20.12 -13.06 10.38
C GLN A 4 19.07 -14.16 10.17
N ARG A 5 18.38 -14.13 9.02
CA ARG A 5 17.41 -15.17 8.64
C ARG A 5 18.02 -16.18 7.68
N LEU A 6 17.72 -17.45 7.96
CA LEU A 6 18.02 -18.60 7.14
C LEU A 6 16.70 -19.28 6.77
N VAL A 7 16.38 -19.33 5.48
CA VAL A 7 15.13 -19.88 4.97
C VAL A 7 15.41 -21.24 4.33
N LEU A 8 14.82 -22.31 4.85
CA LEU A 8 14.93 -23.66 4.29
C LEU A 8 13.72 -23.93 3.39
N VAL A 9 13.97 -24.16 2.10
CA VAL A 9 12.95 -24.48 1.09
C VAL A 9 13.27 -25.80 0.40
N GLY A 10 12.25 -26.49 -0.09
CA GLY A 10 12.42 -27.78 -0.76
C GLY A 10 11.26 -28.73 -0.53
N GLU A 11 11.28 -29.84 -1.25
CA GLU A 11 10.20 -30.84 -1.27
C GLU A 11 9.83 -31.35 0.14
N THR A 12 8.59 -31.81 0.29
CA THR A 12 8.16 -32.53 1.50
C THR A 12 9.07 -33.76 1.72
N LEU A 13 9.55 -33.96 2.96
CA LEU A 13 10.50 -35.01 3.35
C LEU A 13 11.90 -34.91 2.73
N ALA A 14 12.33 -33.74 2.25
CA ALA A 14 13.70 -33.50 1.79
C ALA A 14 14.75 -33.43 2.93
N GLY A 15 14.35 -33.56 4.21
CA GLY A 15 15.27 -33.53 5.36
C GLY A 15 15.51 -32.16 5.99
N LYS A 16 14.63 -31.18 5.74
CA LYS A 16 14.77 -29.78 6.23
C LYS A 16 14.74 -29.69 7.76
N THR A 17 13.72 -30.28 8.38
CA THR A 17 13.54 -30.29 9.84
C THR A 17 14.67 -31.01 10.54
N SER A 18 15.05 -32.20 10.05
CA SER A 18 16.22 -32.94 10.56
C SER A 18 17.50 -32.10 10.47
N LEU A 19 17.72 -31.39 9.35
CA LEU A 19 18.89 -30.53 9.16
C LEU A 19 18.87 -29.33 10.12
N ALA A 20 17.74 -28.64 10.26
CA ALA A 20 17.59 -27.52 11.19
C ALA A 20 17.91 -27.93 12.63
N GLN A 21 17.32 -29.03 13.10
CA GLN A 21 17.56 -29.56 14.44
C GLN A 21 19.02 -30.03 14.64
N THR A 22 19.62 -30.62 13.62
CA THR A 22 21.02 -31.06 13.65
C THR A 22 21.98 -29.87 13.74
N LEU A 23 21.75 -28.81 12.96
CA LEU A 23 22.57 -27.59 13.01
C LEU A 23 22.52 -26.92 14.39
N MET A 24 21.35 -26.91 15.03
CA MET A 24 21.19 -26.31 16.36
C MET A 24 21.86 -27.12 17.47
N THR A 25 21.63 -28.43 17.49
CA THR A 25 22.08 -29.30 18.59
C THR A 25 23.49 -29.83 18.39
N SER A 26 24.05 -29.67 17.19
CA SER A 26 25.30 -30.32 16.75
C SER A 26 25.28 -31.84 16.96
N SER A 27 24.10 -32.46 16.94
CA SER A 27 23.87 -33.89 17.20
C SER A 27 22.80 -34.45 16.26
N SER A 28 22.81 -35.77 16.02
CA SER A 28 21.89 -36.40 15.07
C SER A 28 20.45 -36.26 15.55
N GLN A 29 19.63 -35.52 14.78
CA GLN A 29 18.20 -35.34 15.02
C GLN A 29 17.42 -35.74 13.77
N LEU A 30 16.77 -36.91 13.80
CA LEU A 30 15.99 -37.43 12.69
C LEU A 30 14.50 -37.34 13.01
N THR A 31 13.74 -36.67 12.16
CA THR A 31 12.28 -36.58 12.28
C THR A 31 11.59 -37.77 11.60
N ARG A 32 10.57 -38.34 12.24
CA ARG A 32 9.72 -39.39 11.63
C ARG A 32 8.73 -38.79 10.64
N ASP A 33 8.23 -39.56 9.67
CA ASP A 33 7.24 -39.10 8.67
C ASP A 33 5.97 -38.48 9.28
N LYS A 34 5.57 -38.94 10.48
CA LYS A 34 4.42 -38.42 11.23
C LYS A 34 4.67 -37.03 11.87
N GLN A 35 5.92 -36.59 11.95
CA GLN A 35 6.37 -35.30 12.49
C GLN A 35 6.77 -34.33 11.38
N ARG A 36 6.33 -34.55 10.14
CA ARG A 36 6.65 -33.65 9.02
C ARG A 36 6.22 -32.21 9.34
N THR A 37 7.10 -31.25 9.10
CA THR A 37 6.75 -29.84 9.20
C THR A 37 5.60 -29.54 8.26
N VAL A 38 4.48 -29.17 8.87
CA VAL A 38 3.24 -29.02 8.13
C VAL A 38 3.29 -27.74 7.32
N VAL A 39 3.89 -26.63 7.77
CA VAL A 39 3.97 -25.38 6.98
C VAL A 39 5.17 -24.48 7.27
N LEU A 40 5.43 -24.15 8.53
CA LEU A 40 6.56 -23.33 8.94
C LEU A 40 6.88 -23.68 10.39
N GLU A 41 8.13 -24.02 10.66
CA GLU A 41 8.72 -24.08 11.99
C GLU A 41 9.83 -23.05 12.08
N GLN A 42 9.92 -22.35 13.20
CA GLN A 42 10.96 -21.37 13.46
C GLN A 42 11.88 -21.88 14.55
N HIS A 43 13.17 -21.74 14.34
CA HIS A 43 14.16 -22.11 15.33
C HIS A 43 15.24 -21.05 15.46
N THR A 44 15.72 -20.83 16.69
CA THR A 44 16.84 -19.94 16.97
C THR A 44 18.13 -20.74 17.06
N TRP A 45 19.09 -20.40 16.21
CA TRP A 45 20.42 -20.98 16.22
C TRP A 45 21.45 -19.95 16.70
N PRO A 46 21.95 -20.06 17.94
CA PRO A 46 22.94 -19.15 18.47
C PRO A 46 24.30 -19.33 17.77
N ALA A 47 24.95 -18.23 17.39
CA ALA A 47 26.28 -18.23 16.80
C ALA A 47 27.31 -17.43 17.59
N GLU A 48 28.59 -17.75 17.38
CA GLU A 48 29.72 -17.08 18.02
C GLU A 48 29.80 -15.60 17.58
N GLY A 49 30.21 -14.72 18.49
CA GLY A 49 30.28 -13.28 18.22
C GLY A 49 28.94 -12.55 18.34
N GLY A 50 27.95 -13.16 18.98
CA GLY A 50 26.64 -12.53 19.26
C GLY A 50 25.67 -12.52 18.07
N LEU A 51 25.98 -13.22 16.98
CA LEU A 51 25.08 -13.42 15.84
C LEU A 51 24.00 -14.44 16.22
N GLU A 52 22.74 -14.09 16.01
CA GLU A 52 21.58 -14.98 16.17
C GLU A 52 21.00 -15.30 14.79
N ILE A 53 20.91 -16.60 14.45
CA ILE A 53 20.36 -17.04 13.17
C ILE A 53 18.98 -17.62 13.39
N GLN A 54 17.94 -17.00 12.85
CA GLN A 54 16.59 -17.58 12.82
C GLN A 54 16.44 -18.47 11.59
N ILE A 55 16.24 -19.76 11.84
CA ILE A 55 15.95 -20.77 10.82
C ILE A 55 14.43 -20.85 10.62
N ASN A 56 13.99 -20.58 9.40
CA ASN A 56 12.61 -20.76 8.94
C ASN A 56 12.51 -22.05 8.12
N ASP A 57 11.96 -23.12 8.69
CA ASP A 57 11.74 -24.42 8.02
C ASP A 57 10.35 -24.49 7.39
N PHE A 58 10.24 -24.39 6.07
CA PHE A 58 8.95 -24.45 5.38
C PHE A 58 8.48 -25.87 5.06
N GLY A 59 7.21 -26.15 5.32
CA GLY A 59 6.53 -27.34 4.83
C GLY A 59 6.49 -27.34 3.30
N GLY A 60 6.93 -28.44 2.68
CA GLY A 60 7.10 -28.52 1.23
C GLY A 60 5.83 -28.87 0.45
N HIS A 61 4.64 -28.44 0.90
CA HIS A 61 3.35 -28.84 0.30
C HIS A 61 2.64 -27.63 -0.34
N ASP A 62 1.99 -27.86 -1.48
CA ASP A 62 1.43 -26.80 -2.33
C ASP A 62 0.37 -25.89 -1.68
N MET A 63 -0.23 -26.33 -0.58
CA MET A 63 -1.26 -25.56 0.12
C MET A 63 -0.72 -24.28 0.76
N TYR A 64 0.59 -24.22 0.96
CA TYR A 64 1.24 -23.15 1.69
C TYR A 64 1.83 -22.09 0.79
N HIS A 65 1.73 -22.27 -0.53
CA HIS A 65 2.04 -21.22 -1.51
C HIS A 65 1.17 -19.97 -1.33
N LEU A 66 -0.01 -20.08 -0.69
CA LEU A 66 -0.85 -18.93 -0.33
C LEU A 66 -0.24 -18.03 0.75
N THR A 67 0.58 -18.58 1.66
CA THR A 67 1.02 -17.89 2.88
C THR A 67 2.54 -17.78 3.01
N SER A 68 3.28 -18.78 2.55
CA SER A 68 4.75 -18.83 2.53
C SER A 68 5.43 -17.61 1.88
N PRO A 69 4.91 -17.03 0.78
CA PRO A 69 5.53 -15.86 0.16
C PRO A 69 5.62 -14.63 1.09
N CYS A 70 4.79 -14.54 2.14
CA CYS A 70 4.87 -13.45 3.12
C CYS A 70 6.15 -13.52 3.97
N PHE A 71 6.85 -14.65 3.98
CA PHE A 71 8.04 -14.88 4.80
C PHE A 71 9.35 -14.90 3.99
N PHE A 72 9.26 -14.80 2.66
CA PHE A 72 10.42 -14.64 1.79
C PHE A 72 10.84 -13.18 1.77
N THR A 73 12.07 -12.90 2.18
CA THR A 73 12.60 -11.53 2.26
C THR A 73 13.96 -11.44 1.56
N PRO A 74 14.29 -10.28 0.94
CA PRO A 74 15.58 -10.06 0.27
C PRO A 74 16.80 -10.30 1.14
N ASP A 75 16.64 -10.14 2.45
CA ASP A 75 17.74 -10.13 3.41
C ASP A 75 17.98 -11.50 4.04
N ALA A 76 17.37 -12.56 3.52
CA ALA A 76 17.54 -13.92 4.03
C ALA A 76 18.47 -14.75 3.14
N VAL A 77 19.26 -15.63 3.76
CA VAL A 77 19.96 -16.69 3.06
C VAL A 77 18.97 -17.82 2.81
N HIS A 78 18.81 -18.26 1.56
CA HIS A 78 17.87 -19.32 1.19
C HIS A 78 18.64 -20.61 0.94
N LEU A 79 18.38 -21.66 1.71
CA LEU A 79 18.91 -22.99 1.48
C LEU A 79 17.85 -23.84 0.77
N LEU A 80 18.13 -24.23 -0.46
CA LEU A 80 17.34 -25.20 -1.21
C LEU A 80 17.81 -26.61 -0.84
N ILE A 81 16.95 -27.32 -0.12
CA ILE A 81 17.22 -28.64 0.42
C ILE A 81 16.57 -29.71 -0.45
N PHE A 82 17.34 -30.71 -0.86
CA PHE A 82 16.83 -31.87 -1.60
C PHE A 82 17.42 -33.18 -1.07
N ASP A 83 16.68 -34.28 -1.22
CA ASP A 83 17.15 -35.63 -0.88
C ASP A 83 18.01 -36.18 -2.03
N ILE A 84 19.33 -36.29 -1.83
CA ILE A 84 20.26 -36.71 -2.89
C ILE A 84 20.05 -38.17 -3.29
N ASN A 85 19.57 -39.00 -2.36
CA ASN A 85 19.31 -40.41 -2.62
C ASN A 85 18.11 -40.58 -3.55
N LYS A 86 17.04 -39.79 -3.36
CA LYS A 86 15.85 -39.83 -4.23
C LYS A 86 15.99 -39.06 -5.53
N TYR A 87 16.97 -38.18 -5.64
CA TYR A 87 17.14 -37.35 -6.83
C TYR A 87 17.40 -38.19 -8.10
N THR A 88 16.63 -37.91 -9.15
CA THR A 88 16.90 -38.37 -10.51
C THR A 88 16.88 -37.19 -11.49
N PRO A 89 17.59 -37.27 -12.63
CA PRO A 89 17.52 -36.26 -13.69
C PRO A 89 16.09 -35.92 -14.16
N LYS A 90 15.18 -36.91 -14.14
CA LYS A 90 13.79 -36.72 -14.57
C LYS A 90 12.98 -35.87 -13.59
N ASP A 91 13.31 -35.96 -12.30
CA ASP A 91 12.62 -35.25 -11.23
C ASP A 91 13.32 -33.94 -10.83
N HIS A 92 14.25 -33.44 -11.66
CA HIS A 92 15.01 -32.22 -11.37
C HIS A 92 14.11 -31.02 -11.09
N HIS A 93 13.07 -30.82 -11.92
CA HIS A 93 12.15 -29.70 -11.73
C HIS A 93 11.38 -29.83 -10.41
N LYS A 94 10.96 -31.04 -10.02
CA LYS A 94 10.26 -31.29 -8.76
C LYS A 94 11.14 -30.99 -7.54
N HIS A 95 12.39 -31.48 -7.53
CA HIS A 95 13.24 -31.41 -6.35
C HIS A 95 14.02 -30.09 -6.23
N ILE A 96 14.33 -29.44 -7.34
CA ILE A 96 15.20 -28.26 -7.40
C ILE A 96 14.56 -27.12 -8.18
N GLY A 97 14.16 -27.35 -9.43
CA GLY A 97 13.71 -26.29 -10.34
C GLY A 97 12.56 -25.44 -9.79
N SER A 98 11.45 -26.06 -9.41
CA SER A 98 10.24 -25.38 -8.92
C SER A 98 10.50 -24.54 -7.67
N TRP A 99 11.30 -25.06 -6.72
CA TRP A 99 11.67 -24.37 -5.49
C TRP A 99 12.62 -23.20 -5.75
N MET A 100 13.54 -23.35 -6.69
CA MET A 100 14.41 -22.27 -7.14
C MET A 100 13.59 -21.16 -7.80
N ASP A 101 12.62 -21.52 -8.65
CA ASP A 101 11.73 -20.57 -9.31
C ASP A 101 10.88 -19.80 -8.29
N ILE A 102 10.31 -20.46 -7.27
CA ILE A 102 9.54 -19.78 -6.21
C ILE A 102 10.37 -18.67 -5.54
N VAL A 103 11.59 -18.98 -5.10
CA VAL A 103 12.45 -18.01 -4.41
C VAL A 103 12.88 -16.91 -5.37
N ARG A 104 13.30 -17.27 -6.59
CA ARG A 104 13.72 -16.35 -7.65
C ARG A 104 12.62 -15.33 -8.00
N MET A 105 11.39 -15.80 -8.16
CA MET A 105 10.26 -14.98 -8.59
C MET A 105 9.76 -14.05 -7.47
N LYS A 106 9.92 -14.46 -6.21
CA LYS A 106 9.48 -13.66 -5.05
C LYS A 106 10.54 -12.68 -4.56
N VAL A 107 11.80 -13.06 -4.59
CA VAL A 107 12.90 -12.33 -3.94
C VAL A 107 13.93 -11.89 -4.98
N PRO A 108 13.94 -10.60 -5.36
CA PRO A 108 14.96 -10.04 -6.23
C PRO A 108 16.35 -10.28 -5.64
N ARG A 109 17.30 -10.74 -6.47
CA ARG A 109 18.71 -10.95 -6.07
C ARG A 109 18.88 -11.92 -4.89
N ALA A 110 17.95 -12.86 -4.71
CA ALA A 110 17.98 -13.84 -3.63
C ALA A 110 19.32 -14.60 -3.58
N THR A 111 19.90 -14.74 -2.39
CA THR A 111 21.06 -15.63 -2.18
C THR A 111 20.55 -17.05 -1.97
N ILE A 112 20.70 -17.91 -2.98
CA ILE A 112 20.25 -19.31 -2.94
C ILE A 112 21.47 -20.24 -2.87
N ARG A 113 21.45 -21.20 -1.94
CA ARG A 113 22.47 -22.27 -1.83
C ARG A 113 21.80 -23.63 -1.83
N ILE A 114 22.35 -24.56 -2.59
CA ILE A 114 21.78 -25.89 -2.77
C ILE A 114 22.48 -26.87 -1.81
N VAL A 115 21.68 -27.64 -1.06
CA VAL A 115 22.16 -28.63 -0.10
C VAL A 115 21.47 -29.98 -0.33
N GLY A 116 22.27 -31.01 -0.62
CA GLY A 116 21.81 -32.40 -0.71
C GLY A 116 21.87 -33.09 0.65
N THR A 117 20.74 -33.56 1.16
CA THR A 117 20.67 -34.33 2.41
C THR A 117 20.71 -35.84 2.12
N HIS A 118 20.80 -36.65 3.16
CA HIS A 118 20.81 -38.12 3.09
C HIS A 118 22.03 -38.70 2.34
N GLN A 119 23.18 -38.05 2.43
CA GLN A 119 24.39 -38.55 1.75
C GLN A 119 24.86 -39.91 2.29
N ASP A 120 24.49 -40.26 3.52
CA ASP A 120 24.74 -41.57 4.15
C ASP A 120 24.14 -42.74 3.36
N LYS A 121 23.19 -42.46 2.48
CA LYS A 121 22.50 -43.46 1.64
C LYS A 121 23.07 -43.57 0.23
N CYS A 122 24.11 -42.84 -0.12
CA CYS A 122 24.72 -42.85 -1.44
C CYS A 122 26.21 -43.18 -1.35
N SER A 123 26.76 -43.76 -2.42
CA SER A 123 28.22 -43.90 -2.53
C SER A 123 28.88 -42.56 -2.88
N SER A 124 30.17 -42.41 -2.59
CA SER A 124 30.92 -41.19 -2.93
C SER A 124 30.95 -40.91 -4.44
N GLU A 125 30.96 -41.97 -5.27
CA GLU A 125 30.92 -41.87 -6.73
C GLU A 125 29.55 -41.37 -7.20
N GLU A 126 28.46 -41.94 -6.68
CA GLU A 126 27.09 -41.53 -7.00
C GLU A 126 26.82 -40.07 -6.61
N ILE A 127 27.32 -39.64 -5.45
CA ILE A 127 27.22 -38.25 -5.00
C ILE A 127 27.93 -37.34 -6.00
N SER A 128 29.20 -37.64 -6.32
CA SER A 128 30.00 -36.83 -7.25
C SER A 128 29.31 -36.67 -8.61
N ASP A 129 28.81 -37.76 -9.19
CA ASP A 129 28.13 -37.75 -10.48
C ASP A 129 26.84 -36.93 -10.46
N LYS A 130 26.01 -37.10 -9.41
CA LYS A 130 24.77 -36.34 -9.23
C LYS A 130 25.06 -34.85 -9.05
N LEU A 131 26.04 -34.48 -8.22
CA LEU A 131 26.41 -33.09 -8.00
C LEU A 131 26.91 -32.42 -9.27
N GLN A 132 27.76 -33.10 -10.05
CA GLN A 132 28.25 -32.57 -11.33
C GLN A 132 27.10 -32.38 -12.33
N TYR A 133 26.17 -33.33 -12.39
CA TYR A 133 24.99 -33.21 -13.24
C TYR A 133 24.10 -32.04 -12.83
N ILE A 134 23.77 -31.92 -11.54
CA ILE A 134 22.92 -30.85 -11.01
C ILE A 134 23.55 -29.49 -11.27
N ALA A 135 24.84 -29.32 -10.97
CA ALA A 135 25.53 -28.05 -11.19
C ALA A 135 25.47 -27.62 -12.67
N LYS A 136 25.75 -28.54 -13.61
CA LYS A 136 25.64 -28.27 -15.05
C LYS A 136 24.21 -27.98 -15.49
N ARG A 137 23.21 -28.65 -14.89
CA ARG A 137 21.79 -28.45 -15.21
C ARG A 137 21.32 -27.07 -14.76
N VAL A 138 21.63 -26.67 -13.52
CA VAL A 138 21.30 -25.34 -12.97
C VAL A 138 21.92 -24.23 -13.81
N GLN A 139 23.20 -24.34 -14.15
CA GLN A 139 23.88 -23.36 -15.02
C GLN A 139 23.24 -23.27 -16.42
N ARG A 140 22.85 -24.42 -17.00
CA ARG A 140 22.15 -24.43 -18.28
C ARG A 140 20.79 -23.75 -18.19
N ASP A 141 20.05 -23.97 -17.11
CA ASP A 141 18.71 -23.41 -16.92
C ASP A 141 18.78 -21.89 -16.69
N GLU A 142 19.78 -21.42 -15.95
CA GLU A 142 20.11 -20.00 -15.80
C GLU A 142 20.47 -19.35 -17.15
N ALA A 143 21.41 -19.94 -17.90
CA ALA A 143 21.81 -19.43 -19.22
C ALA A 143 20.66 -19.47 -20.24
N LYS A 144 19.80 -20.49 -20.22
CA LYS A 144 18.60 -20.56 -21.07
C LYS A 144 17.68 -19.39 -20.78
N TRP A 145 17.49 -19.05 -19.51
CA TRP A 145 16.60 -17.99 -19.09
C TRP A 145 17.15 -16.60 -19.45
N GLU A 146 18.44 -16.36 -19.21
CA GLU A 146 19.14 -15.14 -19.65
C GLU A 146 19.06 -14.96 -21.17
N ALA A 147 19.29 -16.04 -21.93
CA ALA A 147 19.20 -16.01 -23.39
C ALA A 147 17.77 -15.73 -23.87
N ASP A 148 16.74 -16.27 -23.21
CA ASP A 148 15.34 -16.02 -23.56
C ASP A 148 14.93 -14.56 -23.34
N ILE A 149 15.31 -13.97 -22.19
CA ILE A 149 15.08 -12.55 -21.90
C ILE A 149 15.84 -11.66 -22.89
N THR A 150 17.10 -11.98 -23.16
CA THR A 150 17.95 -11.22 -24.10
C THR A 150 17.39 -11.27 -25.52
N SER A 151 17.00 -12.46 -25.98
CA SER A 151 16.36 -12.63 -27.30
C SER A 151 15.08 -11.81 -27.42
N GLN A 152 14.29 -11.70 -26.36
CA GLN A 152 13.09 -10.86 -26.38
C GLN A 152 13.41 -9.37 -26.40
N LEU A 153 14.45 -8.93 -25.66
CA LEU A 153 14.95 -7.55 -25.75
C LEU A 153 15.34 -7.20 -27.20
N ASP A 154 16.02 -8.11 -27.89
CA ASP A 154 16.38 -7.93 -29.31
C ASP A 154 15.13 -7.88 -30.22
N MET A 155 14.13 -8.73 -29.95
CA MET A 155 12.89 -8.77 -30.73
C MET A 155 12.03 -7.50 -30.55
N ILE A 156 12.08 -6.83 -29.39
CA ILE A 156 11.34 -5.58 -29.14
C ILE A 156 11.72 -4.51 -30.15
N ASP A 157 13.01 -4.40 -30.49
CA ASP A 157 13.52 -3.40 -31.44
C ASP A 157 13.04 -3.66 -32.88
N SER A 158 12.75 -4.92 -33.21
CA SER A 158 12.20 -5.32 -34.51
C SER A 158 10.67 -5.25 -34.63
N SER A 159 9.95 -4.95 -33.53
CA SER A 159 8.49 -4.95 -33.49
C SER A 159 7.89 -3.66 -34.07
N GLU A 160 7.71 -3.63 -35.38
CA GLU A 160 7.13 -2.47 -36.11
C GLU A 160 5.70 -2.12 -35.67
N GLY A 161 4.98 -3.03 -35.00
CA GLY A 161 3.58 -2.84 -34.57
C GLY A 161 3.36 -2.29 -33.15
N LEU A 162 4.37 -2.25 -32.27
CA LEU A 162 4.26 -1.65 -30.93
C LEU A 162 4.56 -0.14 -30.97
N GLY A 163 3.81 0.69 -30.24
CA GLY A 163 4.17 2.09 -30.01
C GLY A 163 5.48 2.25 -29.21
N GLU A 164 6.21 3.35 -29.42
CA GLU A 164 7.53 3.61 -28.80
C GLU A 164 7.52 3.50 -27.27
N LEU A 165 6.50 4.07 -26.62
CA LEU A 165 6.31 4.01 -25.16
C LEU A 165 6.13 2.56 -24.65
N ALA A 166 5.38 1.73 -25.37
CA ALA A 166 5.19 0.32 -24.99
C ALA A 166 6.49 -0.48 -25.16
N ARG A 167 7.26 -0.22 -26.24
CA ARG A 167 8.58 -0.83 -26.40
C ARG A 167 9.52 -0.45 -25.26
N GLN A 168 9.53 0.82 -24.86
CA GLN A 168 10.34 1.30 -23.75
C GLN A 168 9.98 0.60 -22.44
N LYS A 169 8.70 0.59 -22.05
CA LYS A 169 8.25 -0.06 -20.81
C LYS A 169 8.52 -1.55 -20.79
N ARG A 170 8.28 -2.24 -21.91
CA ARG A 170 8.58 -3.67 -22.02
C ARG A 170 10.09 -3.93 -21.88
N ARG A 171 10.93 -3.05 -22.44
CA ARG A 171 12.39 -3.09 -22.26
C ARG A 171 12.79 -2.91 -20.79
N GLU A 172 12.28 -1.87 -20.13
CA GLU A 172 12.54 -1.60 -18.72
C GLU A 172 12.15 -2.79 -17.82
N CYS A 173 11.00 -3.42 -18.09
CA CYS A 173 10.55 -4.61 -17.35
C CYS A 173 11.51 -5.80 -17.53
N LEU A 174 11.89 -6.13 -18.77
CA LEU A 174 12.82 -7.23 -19.06
C LEU A 174 14.24 -6.95 -18.53
N GLN A 175 14.70 -5.70 -18.59
CA GLN A 175 15.98 -5.28 -18.02
C GLN A 175 15.98 -5.43 -16.49
N ALA A 176 14.92 -4.98 -15.81
CA ALA A 176 14.78 -5.16 -14.38
C ALA A 176 14.77 -6.65 -13.99
N GLN A 177 14.19 -7.55 -14.81
CA GLN A 177 14.26 -8.99 -14.56
C GLN A 177 15.68 -9.54 -14.65
N LEU A 178 16.48 -9.05 -15.62
CA LEU A 178 17.89 -9.45 -15.77
C LEU A 178 18.76 -8.94 -14.61
N GLU A 179 18.55 -7.70 -14.18
CA GLU A 179 19.29 -7.09 -13.05
C GLU A 179 18.97 -7.74 -11.70
N ASN A 180 17.77 -8.33 -11.57
CA ASN A 180 17.28 -8.93 -10.34
C ASN A 180 17.50 -10.45 -10.24
N LEU A 181 18.35 -11.02 -11.10
CA LEU A 181 18.74 -12.43 -11.07
C LEU A 181 19.24 -12.89 -9.68
N PRO A 182 18.90 -14.11 -9.23
CA PRO A 182 19.32 -14.62 -7.94
C PRO A 182 20.81 -14.92 -7.94
N VAL A 183 21.46 -14.71 -6.80
CA VAL A 183 22.88 -15.00 -6.60
C VAL A 183 23.06 -16.47 -6.22
N LEU A 184 23.15 -17.34 -7.23
CA LEU A 184 23.37 -18.79 -7.07
C LEU A 184 24.85 -19.12 -6.81
N HIS A 185 25.75 -18.48 -7.55
CA HIS A 185 27.19 -18.66 -7.47
C HIS A 185 27.92 -17.33 -7.70
N ARG A 186 29.23 -17.31 -7.45
CA ARG A 186 30.06 -16.18 -7.90
C ARG A 186 30.13 -16.17 -9.43
N PRO A 187 30.25 -15.00 -10.07
CA PRO A 187 30.56 -14.94 -11.50
C PRO A 187 31.76 -15.85 -11.81
N ASP A 188 31.64 -16.64 -12.88
CA ASP A 188 32.68 -17.56 -13.37
C ASP A 188 33.05 -18.74 -12.44
N SER A 189 32.27 -18.99 -11.38
CA SER A 189 32.41 -20.16 -10.50
C SER A 189 31.33 -21.20 -10.79
N PRO A 190 31.63 -22.51 -10.69
CA PRO A 190 30.58 -23.53 -10.69
C PRO A 190 29.61 -23.33 -9.52
N VAL A 191 28.37 -23.78 -9.72
CA VAL A 191 27.36 -23.89 -8.63
C VAL A 191 27.94 -24.79 -7.55
N GLU A 192 28.16 -24.23 -6.37
CA GLU A 192 28.63 -24.97 -5.21
C GLU A 192 27.45 -25.67 -4.53
N ILE A 193 27.49 -27.00 -4.49
CA ILE A 193 26.48 -27.82 -3.83
C ILE A 193 27.14 -28.53 -2.66
N LYS A 194 26.58 -28.36 -1.46
CA LYS A 194 27.05 -29.08 -0.26
C LYS A 194 26.19 -30.33 -0.06
N THR A 195 26.79 -31.38 0.49
CA THR A 195 26.06 -32.59 0.91
C THR A 195 26.27 -32.87 2.38
N VAL A 196 25.21 -33.34 3.02
CA VAL A 196 25.18 -33.59 4.46
C VAL A 196 24.37 -34.84 4.78
N SER A 197 24.61 -35.40 5.96
CA SER A 197 23.72 -36.37 6.57
C SER A 197 23.49 -36.01 8.04
N SER A 198 22.23 -35.91 8.42
CA SER A 198 21.81 -35.75 9.82
C SER A 198 21.91 -37.06 10.62
N SER A 199 22.15 -38.20 9.95
CA SER A 199 22.20 -39.54 10.58
C SER A 199 23.58 -39.83 11.17
N ASP A 200 24.64 -39.60 10.37
CA ASP A 200 26.04 -39.82 10.74
C ASP A 200 26.85 -38.52 10.92
N LEU A 201 26.18 -37.37 10.80
CA LEU A 201 26.74 -36.01 10.94
C LEU A 201 27.78 -35.63 9.89
N SER A 202 27.97 -36.45 8.85
CA SER A 202 28.92 -36.14 7.78
C SER A 202 28.53 -34.83 7.08
N GLY A 203 29.52 -33.94 6.88
CA GLY A 203 29.37 -32.65 6.20
C GLY A 203 28.69 -31.53 7.00
N ILE A 204 28.11 -31.82 8.18
CA ILE A 204 27.36 -30.83 8.98
C ILE A 204 28.26 -29.69 9.47
N ASP A 205 29.45 -29.98 10.00
CA ASP A 205 30.37 -28.95 10.50
C ASP A 205 30.82 -27.99 9.40
N CYS A 206 31.16 -28.54 8.23
CA CYS A 206 31.53 -27.76 7.06
C CYS A 206 30.37 -26.87 6.59
N LEU A 207 29.13 -27.39 6.57
CA LEU A 207 27.95 -26.61 6.21
C LEU A 207 27.66 -25.52 7.26
N SER A 208 27.81 -25.83 8.54
CA SER A 208 27.59 -24.89 9.65
C SER A 208 28.52 -23.68 9.55
N LEU A 209 29.83 -23.92 9.37
CA LEU A 209 30.82 -22.86 9.15
C LEU A 209 30.50 -22.05 7.89
N TYR A 210 30.11 -22.72 6.81
CA TYR A 210 29.73 -22.07 5.56
C TYR A 210 28.52 -21.14 5.71
N ILE A 211 27.45 -21.59 6.38
CA ILE A 211 26.26 -20.78 6.64
C ILE A 211 26.62 -19.56 7.49
N ARG A 212 27.42 -19.74 8.55
CA ARG A 212 27.86 -18.65 9.42
C ARG A 212 28.64 -17.58 8.65
N GLU A 213 29.55 -17.99 7.77
CA GLU A 213 30.29 -17.08 6.91
C GLU A 213 29.40 -16.38 5.87
N LEU A 214 28.38 -17.05 5.35
CA LEU A 214 27.39 -16.42 4.48
C LEU A 214 26.56 -15.38 5.23
N CYS A 215 26.05 -15.72 6.41
CA CYS A 215 25.27 -14.83 7.26
C CYS A 215 26.07 -13.56 7.63
N LYS A 216 27.34 -13.71 7.99
CA LYS A 216 28.25 -12.56 8.24
C LYS A 216 28.43 -11.66 7.01
N LYS A 217 28.49 -12.23 5.79
CA LYS A 217 28.64 -11.46 4.55
C LYS A 217 27.38 -10.66 4.21
N VAL A 218 26.22 -11.27 4.42
CA VAL A 218 24.93 -10.57 4.25
C VAL A 218 24.83 -9.41 5.25
N ASP A 219 25.27 -9.63 6.50
CA ASP A 219 25.26 -8.64 7.59
C ASP A 219 26.32 -7.52 7.42
N SER A 220 27.49 -7.81 6.83
CA SER A 220 28.55 -6.81 6.64
C SER A 220 28.17 -5.62 5.75
N ASN A 221 27.08 -5.71 4.99
CA ASN A 221 26.51 -4.58 4.25
C ASN A 221 25.56 -3.69 5.08
N ARG A 222 25.26 -4.04 6.34
CA ARG A 222 24.18 -3.45 7.16
C ARG A 222 24.46 -3.37 8.67
N GLN A 223 25.62 -2.87 9.07
CA GLN A 223 25.86 -2.51 10.49
C GLN A 223 24.96 -1.34 10.95
N CYS A 224 23.68 -1.61 11.24
CA CYS A 224 22.78 -0.66 11.89
C CYS A 224 22.80 -0.88 13.40
N THR A 225 23.34 0.09 14.14
CA THR A 225 23.22 0.12 15.60
C THR A 225 21.79 0.49 15.99
N VAL A 226 21.05 -0.44 16.61
CA VAL A 226 19.72 -0.19 17.17
C VAL A 226 19.80 0.11 18.67
N PRO A 227 18.90 0.94 19.22
CA PRO A 227 18.81 1.16 20.67
C PRO A 227 18.65 -0.16 21.43
N ARG A 228 19.31 -0.28 22.60
CA ARG A 228 19.25 -1.49 23.43
C ARG A 228 17.83 -1.86 23.83
N ILE A 229 16.96 -0.88 24.10
CA ILE A 229 15.56 -1.16 24.44
C ILE A 229 14.77 -1.86 23.32
N TRP A 230 15.11 -1.66 22.04
CA TRP A 230 14.43 -2.37 20.96
C TRP A 230 14.77 -3.86 20.98
N PHE A 231 15.99 -4.18 21.40
CA PHE A 231 16.44 -5.55 21.64
C PHE A 231 15.78 -6.14 22.88
N ASP A 232 15.78 -5.40 24.01
CA ASP A 232 15.15 -5.86 25.26
C ASP A 232 13.64 -6.11 25.07
N LEU A 233 12.95 -5.27 24.29
CA LEU A 233 11.55 -5.47 23.90
C LEU A 233 11.38 -6.76 23.09
N HIS A 234 12.25 -7.02 22.12
CA HIS A 234 12.21 -8.26 21.35
C HIS A 234 12.44 -9.48 22.24
N GLU A 235 13.46 -9.47 23.10
CA GLU A 235 13.73 -10.57 24.04
C GLU A 235 12.54 -10.83 24.97
N MET A 236 11.90 -9.77 25.48
CA MET A 236 10.68 -9.88 26.27
C MET A 236 9.56 -10.57 25.48
N LEU A 237 9.30 -10.13 24.24
CA LEU A 237 8.29 -10.73 23.35
C LEU A 237 8.59 -12.19 22.99
N GLN A 238 9.87 -12.59 22.98
CA GLN A 238 10.30 -13.97 22.75
C GLN A 238 10.42 -14.82 24.03
N SER A 239 10.08 -14.28 25.21
CA SER A 239 10.17 -15.03 26.47
C SER A 239 9.17 -16.19 26.57
N GLU A 240 9.45 -17.11 27.49
CA GLU A 240 8.60 -18.28 27.79
C GLU A 240 7.19 -17.87 28.24
N GLU A 241 7.02 -16.67 28.79
CA GLU A 241 5.71 -16.12 29.19
C GLU A 241 4.72 -16.10 28.01
N TYR A 242 5.21 -15.78 26.81
CA TYR A 242 4.39 -15.68 25.61
C TYR A 242 4.47 -16.92 24.70
N ASP A 243 5.26 -17.94 25.06
CA ASP A 243 5.51 -19.12 24.21
C ASP A 243 4.24 -19.92 23.89
N ASN A 244 3.18 -19.79 24.68
CA ASN A 244 1.90 -20.45 24.42
C ASN A 244 0.87 -19.56 23.70
N GLN A 245 1.16 -18.28 23.48
CA GLN A 245 0.22 -17.32 22.88
C GLN A 245 0.43 -17.17 21.38
N TYR A 246 -0.64 -17.14 20.58
CA TYR A 246 -0.53 -16.96 19.12
C TYR A 246 -0.23 -15.51 18.72
N PHE A 247 -0.70 -14.57 19.52
CA PHE A 247 -0.52 -13.13 19.43
C PHE A 247 -0.70 -12.53 20.83
N ILE A 248 -0.21 -11.31 21.03
CA ILE A 248 -0.45 -10.53 22.24
C ILE A 248 -1.44 -9.42 21.89
N HIS A 249 -2.41 -9.16 22.78
CA HIS A 249 -3.25 -7.99 22.61
C HIS A 249 -2.51 -6.70 22.97
N TRP A 250 -2.71 -5.63 22.19
CA TRP A 250 -2.09 -4.33 22.46
C TRP A 250 -2.27 -3.87 23.92
N ASN A 251 -3.48 -4.04 24.47
CA ASN A 251 -3.81 -3.65 25.84
C ASN A 251 -3.05 -4.47 26.90
N ASP A 252 -2.75 -5.74 26.62
CA ASP A 252 -2.00 -6.62 27.53
C ASP A 252 -0.50 -6.32 27.48
N LEU A 253 -0.01 -5.78 26.36
CA LEU A 253 1.39 -5.38 26.21
C LEU A 253 1.71 -4.06 26.91
N LEU A 254 0.72 -3.16 27.05
CA LEU A 254 0.91 -1.79 27.55
C LEU A 254 1.56 -1.71 28.95
N PRO A 255 1.17 -2.53 29.96
CA PRO A 255 1.84 -2.51 31.26
C PRO A 255 3.32 -2.92 31.19
N CYS A 256 3.65 -3.88 30.34
CA CYS A 256 5.02 -4.35 30.14
C CYS A 256 5.88 -3.28 29.46
N LEU A 257 5.29 -2.58 28.48
CA LEU A 257 5.90 -1.43 27.82
C LEU A 257 6.21 -0.31 28.81
N ASN A 258 5.27 0.01 29.71
CA ASN A 258 5.47 1.03 30.75
C ASN A 258 6.59 0.63 31.73
N LYS A 259 6.69 -0.65 32.11
CA LYS A 259 7.76 -1.14 32.98
C LYS A 259 9.15 -1.02 32.33
N LEU A 260 9.28 -1.41 31.06
CA LEU A 260 10.52 -1.22 30.28
C LEU A 260 10.91 0.26 30.18
N ASP A 261 9.91 1.14 30.11
CA ASP A 261 10.10 2.59 30.07
C ASP A 261 10.61 3.15 31.41
N GLU A 262 10.03 2.70 32.53
CA GLU A 262 10.47 3.07 33.89
C GLU A 262 11.90 2.61 34.20
N GLU A 263 12.28 1.40 33.75
CA GLU A 263 13.63 0.87 33.89
C GLU A 263 14.66 1.69 33.09
N LEU A 264 14.28 2.22 31.92
CA LEU A 264 15.12 3.14 31.15
C LEU A 264 15.28 4.49 31.81
N ALA A 265 14.18 5.12 32.24
CA ALA A 265 14.21 6.41 32.91
C ALA A 265 15.12 6.36 34.14
N SER A 266 15.08 5.24 34.88
CA SER A 266 15.95 4.99 36.04
C SER A 266 17.43 4.90 35.66
N ARG A 267 17.78 4.26 34.53
CA ARG A 267 19.16 4.15 34.04
C ARG A 267 19.71 5.47 33.50
N GLU A 268 18.89 6.26 32.81
CA GLU A 268 19.26 7.60 32.33
C GLU A 268 19.52 8.56 33.50
N ILE A 269 18.69 8.54 34.56
CA ILE A 269 18.89 9.34 35.78
C ILE A 269 20.18 8.94 36.51
N TYR A 270 20.51 7.64 36.55
CA TYR A 270 21.74 7.14 37.17
C TYR A 270 22.99 7.60 36.39
N HIS A 271 22.92 7.62 35.05
CA HIS A 271 24.01 8.11 34.20
C HIS A 271 24.24 9.62 34.33
N ILE A 272 23.17 10.40 34.48
CA ILE A 272 23.25 11.85 34.72
C ILE A 272 23.87 12.14 36.10
N LYS A 273 23.46 11.43 37.15
CA LYS A 273 24.03 11.64 38.50
C LYS A 273 25.52 11.34 38.61
N HIS A 274 26.04 10.37 37.86
CA HIS A 274 27.47 10.01 37.90
C HIS A 274 28.36 10.83 36.96
N VAL A 275 27.79 11.53 35.96
CA VAL A 275 28.57 12.41 35.06
C VAL A 275 28.69 13.82 35.65
N TYR A 276 27.76 14.25 36.51
CA TYR A 276 27.81 15.55 37.19
C TYR A 276 28.46 15.52 38.60
N SER A 277 29.02 14.39 39.03
CA SER A 277 29.67 14.29 40.35
C SER A 277 31.19 14.06 40.28
N SER A 278 31.83 14.18 39.12
CA SER A 278 33.28 13.96 38.95
C SER A 278 34.10 15.20 38.59
N ASP A 279 33.47 16.35 38.39
CA ASP A 279 34.13 17.62 38.07
C ASP A 279 33.75 18.69 39.09
N ASP A 280 34.27 18.58 40.31
CA ASP A 280 34.61 19.70 41.21
C ASP A 280 35.07 19.13 42.55
N GLU A 281 36.38 19.11 42.78
CA GLU A 281 36.98 19.58 44.03
C GLU A 281 38.52 19.57 43.93
N SER A 282 39.09 20.76 43.72
CA SER A 282 40.45 21.07 44.11
C SER A 282 40.46 22.35 44.94
N SER A 283 41.17 22.29 46.07
CA SER A 283 41.64 23.34 46.98
C SER A 283 40.62 24.13 47.81
N HIS A 284 40.62 23.93 49.14
CA HIS A 284 41.41 24.76 50.06
C HIS A 284 41.44 24.22 51.50
N ASP A 285 42.55 24.53 52.17
CA ASP A 285 42.94 24.23 53.55
C ASP A 285 42.10 24.95 54.62
N ASP A 286 41.98 24.35 55.81
CA ASP A 286 42.14 24.92 57.18
C ASP A 286 41.34 24.07 58.20
N ILE A 287 42.01 23.29 59.06
CA ILE A 287 42.37 23.55 60.48
C ILE A 287 41.24 23.24 61.50
N ASP A 288 41.56 22.29 62.38
CA ASP A 288 41.16 22.02 63.78
C ASP A 288 39.67 22.06 64.19
N ASP A 289 39.13 20.95 64.69
CA ASP A 289 39.13 20.63 66.13
C ASP A 289 38.32 19.34 66.44
N GLU A 290 38.69 18.76 67.57
CA GLU A 290 38.27 17.51 68.23
C GLU A 290 36.75 17.32 68.41
N GLU A 291 36.28 16.07 68.39
CA GLU A 291 35.74 15.38 69.60
C GLU A 291 35.20 13.97 69.28
N ASP A 292 35.57 13.05 70.18
CA ASP A 292 35.16 11.66 70.34
C ASP A 292 33.68 11.50 70.73
N ASP A 293 33.03 10.42 70.28
CA ASP A 293 32.24 9.43 71.06
C ASP A 293 31.54 8.53 70.02
N ASP A 294 31.99 7.32 69.74
CA ASP A 294 32.03 6.10 70.55
C ASP A 294 30.64 5.48 70.85
N THR A 295 30.63 4.16 70.71
CA THR A 295 29.61 3.17 71.09
C THR A 295 28.34 3.04 70.22
N SER A 296 27.85 1.85 69.85
CA SER A 296 28.34 0.45 69.83
C SER A 296 27.12 -0.42 69.48
N GLU A 297 27.29 -1.30 68.49
CA GLU A 297 26.97 -2.75 68.60
C GLU A 297 25.47 -3.13 68.56
N GLU A 298 25.05 -4.16 67.82
CA GLU A 298 25.54 -5.55 67.78
C GLU A 298 25.44 -6.12 66.33
N GLU A 299 26.48 -6.76 65.76
CA GLU A 299 26.92 -8.17 65.92
C GLU A 299 26.04 -9.15 65.07
N ILE A 300 26.48 -10.13 64.26
CA ILE A 300 27.58 -11.13 64.26
C ILE A 300 27.70 -11.65 62.79
N SER A 301 28.83 -11.56 62.06
CA SER A 301 29.94 -12.56 61.92
C SER A 301 29.50 -13.98 61.47
N TYR A 302 30.08 -14.63 60.44
CA TYR A 302 31.36 -15.36 60.50
C TYR A 302 32.04 -15.54 59.11
N GLN A 303 33.32 -15.12 59.03
CA GLN A 303 34.55 -15.82 58.58
C GLN A 303 34.66 -16.47 57.18
N THR A 304 35.77 -16.50 56.41
CA THR A 304 37.20 -16.02 56.45
C THR A 304 37.79 -16.33 55.03
N ALA A 305 38.58 -15.46 54.38
CA ALA A 305 40.07 -15.43 54.28
C ALA A 305 40.73 -16.77 53.80
N ALA A 306 41.75 -16.87 52.93
CA ALA A 306 42.66 -15.93 52.26
C ALA A 306 43.52 -16.63 51.15
N THR A 307 43.94 -15.84 50.14
CA THR A 307 45.27 -15.72 49.47
C THR A 307 46.11 -16.92 48.99
N ASN A 308 46.53 -16.85 47.70
CA ASN A 308 47.92 -16.73 47.17
C ASN A 308 47.96 -17.18 45.68
N SER A 309 48.79 -16.74 44.72
CA SER A 309 49.73 -15.63 44.52
C SER A 309 50.34 -15.79 43.10
N ARG A 310 50.62 -14.66 42.41
CA ARG A 310 51.71 -14.35 41.44
C ARG A 310 52.06 -15.26 40.23
N MET A 311 52.19 -14.62 39.05
CA MET A 311 53.45 -14.32 38.30
C MET A 311 53.10 -13.73 36.91
N GLN A 312 53.31 -12.44 36.66
CA GLN A 312 54.49 -11.78 36.06
C GLN A 312 54.93 -12.24 34.65
N VAL A 313 54.85 -11.27 33.73
CA VAL A 313 55.31 -11.23 32.33
C VAL A 313 56.82 -10.90 32.27
N PRO A 314 57.52 -11.33 31.22
CA PRO A 314 58.55 -10.46 30.63
C PRO A 314 58.46 -10.33 29.07
N PRO A 315 59.10 -9.30 28.49
CA PRO A 315 58.89 -8.85 27.10
C PRO A 315 60.00 -9.30 26.14
N CYS A 316 59.70 -9.35 24.83
CA CYS A 316 60.71 -9.56 23.77
C CYS A 316 60.64 -8.48 22.69
N LEU A 317 61.69 -7.66 22.65
CA LEU A 317 62.14 -6.82 21.53
C LEU A 317 63.17 -7.60 20.69
N GLY A 318 63.24 -7.39 19.37
CA GLY A 318 64.42 -7.81 18.59
C GLY A 318 64.30 -8.00 17.07
N HIS A 319 64.25 -6.88 16.33
CA HIS A 319 64.99 -6.53 15.10
C HIS A 319 65.53 -7.54 14.05
N LYS A 320 65.34 -7.11 12.77
CA LYS A 320 66.25 -7.12 11.57
C LYS A 320 66.42 -8.48 10.83
N GLN A 321 66.64 -8.58 9.51
CA GLN A 321 66.84 -7.70 8.32
C GLN A 321 66.72 -8.62 7.06
N GLU A 322 66.06 -8.19 5.98
CA GLU A 322 66.61 -7.78 4.65
C GLU A 322 67.56 -8.74 3.90
N THR A 323 67.20 -9.05 2.63
CA THR A 323 68.07 -9.12 1.41
C THR A 323 67.14 -9.13 0.16
N ASP A 324 67.06 -8.07 -0.64
CA ASP A 324 67.84 -7.73 -1.88
C ASP A 324 67.48 -8.57 -3.14
N ALA A 325 66.81 -8.01 -4.16
CA ALA A 325 67.31 -7.26 -5.36
C ALA A 325 67.30 -8.19 -6.61
N ALA A 326 67.09 -7.83 -7.89
CA ALA A 326 67.09 -6.58 -8.66
C ALA A 326 66.29 -6.74 -10.00
N TRP A 327 66.19 -5.63 -10.72
CA TRP A 327 65.39 -5.31 -11.92
C TRP A 327 65.90 -5.84 -13.28
N THR A 328 64.96 -6.03 -14.24
CA THR A 328 65.12 -5.63 -15.66
C THR A 328 63.76 -5.44 -16.35
N ASP A 329 63.68 -4.38 -17.16
CA ASP A 329 62.55 -3.83 -17.92
C ASP A 329 62.66 -4.22 -19.42
N VAL A 330 61.56 -4.62 -20.09
CA VAL A 330 61.34 -4.49 -21.56
C VAL A 330 59.83 -4.53 -21.92
N SER A 331 59.24 -3.35 -22.15
CA SER A 331 58.49 -2.93 -23.36
C SER A 331 57.68 -3.96 -24.20
N SER A 332 56.33 -3.84 -24.21
CA SER A 332 55.53 -3.17 -25.27
C SER A 332 54.12 -3.75 -25.54
N ARG A 333 53.17 -2.80 -25.68
CA ARG A 333 51.94 -2.81 -26.51
C ARG A 333 50.62 -3.39 -25.95
N ALA A 334 49.83 -2.42 -25.45
CA ALA A 334 48.44 -2.10 -25.79
C ALA A 334 47.32 -3.04 -25.32
N GLU A 335 46.80 -2.76 -24.12
CA GLU A 335 45.44 -3.13 -23.71
C GLU A 335 44.73 -1.93 -23.07
N VAL A 336 43.46 -1.79 -23.45
CA VAL A 336 42.51 -0.75 -23.04
C VAL A 336 42.10 -1.01 -21.60
N LYS A 337 42.44 -0.09 -20.68
CA LYS A 337 41.97 -0.14 -19.29
C LYS A 337 40.50 0.30 -19.21
N ASN A 338 39.62 -0.65 -18.90
CA ASN A 338 38.34 -0.37 -18.24
C ASN A 338 38.55 -0.55 -16.73
N ASP A 339 38.89 0.54 -16.04
CA ASP A 339 38.89 0.59 -14.57
C ASP A 339 37.43 0.71 -14.09
N VAL A 340 36.88 -0.38 -13.53
CA VAL A 340 35.65 -0.36 -12.72
C VAL A 340 36.07 -0.27 -11.25
N PRO A 341 35.67 0.76 -10.48
CA PRO A 341 35.98 0.83 -9.06
C PRO A 341 35.09 -0.13 -8.23
N PRO A 342 35.56 -0.64 -7.08
CA PRO A 342 34.77 -1.49 -6.19
C PRO A 342 33.73 -0.62 -5.46
N VAL A 343 32.45 -0.90 -5.64
CA VAL A 343 31.36 -0.20 -4.95
C VAL A 343 30.62 -1.19 -4.05
N PHE A 344 30.69 -0.91 -2.75
CA PHE A 344 29.75 -1.16 -1.64
C PHE A 344 30.51 -1.47 -0.34
N SER A 345 30.98 -0.42 0.33
CA SER A 345 31.11 -0.38 1.78
C SER A 345 30.25 0.78 2.29
N THR A 346 29.00 0.52 2.67
CA THR A 346 28.18 1.50 3.38
C THR A 346 28.54 1.46 4.85
N THR A 347 29.50 2.29 5.25
CA THR A 347 29.68 2.68 6.65
C THR A 347 28.46 3.50 7.05
N VAL A 348 27.66 2.98 7.98
CA VAL A 348 26.65 3.77 8.69
C VAL A 348 27.39 4.89 9.39
N LYS A 349 27.18 6.14 8.95
CA LYS A 349 27.57 7.30 9.76
C LYS A 349 26.73 7.24 11.03
N SER A 350 27.40 7.00 12.14
CA SER A 350 26.89 7.16 13.49
C SER A 350 26.34 8.57 13.67
N GLY A 351 25.02 8.72 13.50
CA GLY A 351 24.27 9.82 14.09
C GLY A 351 24.14 9.55 15.58
N GLN A 352 25.23 9.80 16.32
CA GLN A 352 25.29 9.60 17.77
C GLN A 352 24.67 10.76 18.56
N GLU A 353 24.04 11.74 17.90
CA GLU A 353 23.43 12.89 18.56
C GLU A 353 21.98 13.04 18.06
N SER A 354 21.04 12.96 19.01
CA SER A 354 19.61 13.39 18.93
C SER A 354 18.50 12.33 19.00
N ILE A 355 18.73 11.07 19.39
CA ILE A 355 17.63 10.16 19.82
C ILE A 355 17.24 10.41 21.29
N CYS A 356 18.12 11.04 22.07
CA CYS A 356 17.94 11.32 23.50
C CYS A 356 16.84 12.36 23.79
N HIS A 357 16.30 13.05 22.78
CA HIS A 357 15.40 14.20 22.92
C HIS A 357 14.03 14.03 22.25
N MET A 358 13.49 12.81 22.21
CA MET A 358 12.06 12.61 21.93
C MET A 358 11.26 12.84 23.23
N PRO A 359 10.33 13.82 23.30
CA PRO A 359 9.70 14.27 24.54
C PRO A 359 8.54 13.37 25.04
N ASN A 360 8.11 12.36 24.27
CA ASN A 360 6.97 11.52 24.64
C ASN A 360 7.31 10.02 24.49
N THR A 361 7.24 9.26 25.58
CA THR A 361 7.80 7.91 25.72
C THR A 361 7.03 6.81 24.97
N SER A 362 5.71 6.96 24.78
CA SER A 362 4.90 6.07 23.94
C SER A 362 5.36 6.02 22.47
N ASN A 363 5.98 7.09 21.97
CA ASN A 363 6.47 7.15 20.58
C ASN A 363 7.75 6.32 20.38
N ARG A 364 8.57 6.10 21.42
CA ARG A 364 9.82 5.33 21.32
C ARG A 364 9.55 3.83 21.19
N LEU A 365 8.57 3.32 21.93
CA LEU A 365 8.15 1.92 21.90
C LEU A 365 7.33 1.58 20.66
N LEU A 366 6.50 2.53 20.19
CA LEU A 366 5.84 2.42 18.89
C LEU A 366 6.85 2.28 17.74
N ALA A 367 7.90 3.11 17.74
CA ALA A 367 8.99 3.00 16.78
C ALA A 367 9.73 1.65 16.86
N ALA A 368 9.89 1.10 18.07
CA ALA A 368 10.48 -0.22 18.27
C ALA A 368 9.62 -1.32 17.62
N LEU A 369 8.30 -1.33 17.89
CA LEU A 369 7.38 -2.30 17.30
C LEU A 369 7.28 -2.14 15.77
N GLN A 370 7.26 -0.92 15.26
CA GLN A 370 7.31 -0.65 13.82
C GLN A 370 8.60 -1.16 13.19
N TYR A 371 9.75 -0.97 13.86
CA TYR A 371 11.02 -1.52 13.41
C TYR A 371 10.98 -3.06 13.39
N LEU A 372 10.56 -3.70 14.49
CA LEU A 372 10.45 -5.16 14.58
C LEU A 372 9.51 -5.72 13.50
N ASN A 373 8.43 -5.01 13.17
CA ASN A 373 7.51 -5.36 12.09
C ASN A 373 8.17 -5.20 10.71
N ALA A 374 8.89 -4.09 10.48
CA ALA A 374 9.59 -3.83 9.23
C ALA A 374 10.72 -4.84 8.94
N VAL A 375 11.43 -5.29 9.97
CA VAL A 375 12.44 -6.35 9.83
C VAL A 375 11.83 -7.76 9.80
N GLY A 376 10.52 -7.88 10.07
CA GLY A 376 9.77 -9.14 10.04
C GLY A 376 10.03 -10.06 11.24
N LEU A 377 10.47 -9.50 12.38
CA LEU A 377 10.60 -10.21 13.66
C LEU A 377 9.23 -10.41 14.32
N ILE A 378 8.32 -9.46 14.11
CA ILE A 378 6.91 -9.56 14.50
C ILE A 378 6.04 -9.27 13.27
N THR A 379 4.74 -9.52 13.38
CA THR A 379 3.74 -9.04 12.41
C THR A 379 2.68 -8.24 13.15
N TRP A 380 2.47 -7.01 12.71
CA TRP A 380 1.52 -6.08 13.32
C TRP A 380 0.92 -5.14 12.27
N TYR A 381 -0.37 -4.82 12.45
CA TYR A 381 -1.15 -4.00 11.53
C TYR A 381 -1.70 -2.77 12.25
N PRO A 382 -0.86 -1.78 12.61
CA PRO A 382 -1.27 -0.62 13.39
C PRO A 382 -2.36 0.22 12.71
N ASP A 383 -2.36 0.28 11.39
CA ASP A 383 -3.29 1.11 10.60
C ASP A 383 -4.65 0.44 10.35
N ASP A 384 -4.87 -0.78 10.87
CA ASP A 384 -6.10 -1.54 10.64
C ASP A 384 -6.90 -1.63 11.94
N GLU A 385 -8.01 -0.90 12.05
CA GLU A 385 -8.82 -0.77 13.27
C GLU A 385 -9.17 -2.10 13.96
N ARG A 386 -9.34 -3.18 13.18
CA ARG A 386 -9.70 -4.51 13.71
C ARG A 386 -8.49 -5.40 13.99
N LEU A 387 -7.32 -5.08 13.45
CA LEU A 387 -6.09 -5.85 13.62
C LEU A 387 -5.03 -5.14 14.47
N LYS A 388 -5.17 -3.83 14.72
CA LYS A 388 -4.23 -3.03 15.52
C LYS A 388 -4.05 -3.57 16.93
N ASN A 389 -5.08 -4.24 17.45
CA ASN A 389 -5.04 -4.87 18.75
C ASN A 389 -4.27 -6.19 18.76
N LEU A 390 -3.93 -6.80 17.63
CA LEU A 390 -3.26 -8.11 17.56
C LEU A 390 -1.80 -7.98 17.14
N ILE A 391 -0.87 -8.25 18.06
CA ILE A 391 0.57 -8.28 17.78
C ILE A 391 1.02 -9.73 17.66
N PHE A 392 1.31 -10.17 16.45
CA PHE A 392 1.86 -11.50 16.20
C PHE A 392 3.37 -11.47 16.48
N HIS A 393 3.75 -11.65 17.75
CA HIS A 393 5.16 -11.64 18.21
C HIS A 393 6.03 -12.73 17.55
N ARG A 394 5.41 -13.75 16.95
CA ARG A 394 6.03 -14.91 16.35
C ARG A 394 5.28 -15.21 15.06
N PRO A 395 5.73 -14.64 13.93
CA PRO A 395 5.05 -14.80 12.65
C PRO A 395 4.77 -16.26 12.26
N ALA A 396 5.58 -17.23 12.71
CA ALA A 396 5.31 -18.65 12.49
C ALA A 396 4.00 -19.15 13.11
N LYS A 397 3.48 -18.52 14.17
CA LYS A 397 2.21 -18.95 14.76
C LYS A 397 0.99 -18.56 13.92
N LEU A 398 1.11 -17.51 13.10
CA LEU A 398 0.07 -17.12 12.15
C LEU A 398 -0.28 -18.26 11.19
N VAL A 399 0.72 -19.04 10.84
CA VAL A 399 0.58 -20.19 9.97
C VAL A 399 -0.30 -21.27 10.61
N ASP A 400 -0.20 -21.51 11.92
CA ASP A 400 -1.04 -22.49 12.62
C ASP A 400 -2.52 -22.09 12.64
N ILE A 401 -2.77 -20.78 12.77
CA ILE A 401 -4.12 -20.20 12.63
C ILE A 401 -4.69 -20.52 11.25
N LEU A 402 -3.90 -20.25 10.19
CA LEU A 402 -4.34 -20.47 8.81
C LEU A 402 -4.47 -21.96 8.48
N LYS A 403 -3.59 -22.83 9.00
CA LYS A 403 -3.67 -24.30 8.85
C LYS A 403 -4.96 -24.90 9.38
N ALA A 404 -5.55 -24.32 10.44
CA ALA A 404 -6.79 -24.82 11.00
C ALA A 404 -7.96 -24.67 10.00
N ILE A 405 -7.87 -23.70 9.09
CA ILE A 405 -8.93 -23.40 8.11
C ILE A 405 -8.57 -23.87 6.70
N VAL A 406 -7.34 -23.60 6.25
CA VAL A 406 -6.86 -23.97 4.91
C VAL A 406 -6.08 -25.29 5.04
N ASN A 407 -6.81 -26.42 4.98
CA ASN A 407 -6.27 -27.76 5.15
C ASN A 407 -6.85 -28.77 4.13
N HIS A 408 -6.02 -29.58 3.47
CA HIS A 408 -6.47 -30.63 2.53
C HIS A 408 -7.37 -31.67 3.20
N ASN A 409 -7.17 -31.90 4.50
CA ASN A 409 -7.94 -32.83 5.32
C ASN A 409 -8.97 -32.11 6.20
N ILE A 410 -9.40 -30.89 5.85
CA ILE A 410 -10.41 -30.16 6.64
C ILE A 410 -11.66 -31.02 6.90
N LYS A 411 -12.05 -31.87 5.93
CA LYS A 411 -13.18 -32.80 6.07
C LYS A 411 -13.04 -33.75 7.26
N ASN A 412 -11.81 -34.17 7.58
CA ASN A 412 -11.54 -35.05 8.72
C ASN A 412 -11.67 -34.32 10.07
N GLN A 413 -11.60 -32.98 10.07
CA GLN A 413 -11.78 -32.16 11.27
C GLN A 413 -13.25 -31.81 11.52
N LEU A 414 -14.12 -31.97 10.52
CA LEU A 414 -15.55 -31.69 10.59
C LEU A 414 -16.32 -32.95 11.05
N ASP A 415 -16.12 -33.33 12.31
CA ASP A 415 -16.83 -34.44 12.96
C ASP A 415 -17.81 -33.93 14.03
N PHE A 416 -19.10 -34.22 13.86
CA PHE A 416 -20.15 -33.82 14.83
C PHE A 416 -20.00 -34.48 16.21
N ASN A 417 -19.26 -35.59 16.32
CA ASN A 417 -19.00 -36.20 17.62
C ASN A 417 -18.09 -35.33 18.50
N ASP A 418 -17.39 -34.37 17.90
CA ASP A 418 -16.67 -33.35 18.64
C ASP A 418 -17.66 -32.34 19.23
N VAL A 419 -17.71 -32.32 20.57
CA VAL A 419 -18.68 -31.55 21.35
C VAL A 419 -18.66 -30.05 21.00
N VAL A 420 -17.51 -29.53 20.54
CA VAL A 420 -17.34 -28.12 20.16
C VAL A 420 -18.36 -27.65 19.12
N PHE A 421 -18.73 -28.50 18.17
CA PHE A 421 -19.70 -28.14 17.13
C PHE A 421 -21.12 -28.02 17.71
N SER A 422 -21.45 -28.78 18.75
CA SER A 422 -22.73 -28.68 19.45
C SER A 422 -22.77 -27.54 20.46
N THR A 423 -21.66 -27.24 21.14
CA THR A 423 -21.62 -26.24 22.22
C THR A 423 -21.25 -24.84 21.75
N VAL A 424 -20.14 -24.70 21.01
CA VAL A 424 -19.64 -23.42 20.49
C VAL A 424 -20.35 -23.06 19.19
N GLY A 425 -20.45 -24.03 18.28
CA GLY A 425 -21.13 -23.85 16.99
C GLY A 425 -22.66 -23.88 17.08
N GLN A 426 -23.20 -24.34 18.23
CA GLN A 426 -24.64 -24.48 18.48
C GLN A 426 -25.38 -25.30 17.41
N PHE A 427 -24.68 -26.23 16.75
CA PHE A 427 -25.27 -27.03 15.69
C PHE A 427 -26.12 -28.18 16.26
N SER A 428 -27.28 -28.39 15.65
CA SER A 428 -27.93 -29.71 15.67
C SER A 428 -27.18 -30.67 14.75
N LYS A 429 -27.31 -31.99 14.96
CA LYS A 429 -26.69 -33.01 14.09
C LYS A 429 -27.07 -32.83 12.62
N GLN A 430 -28.33 -32.49 12.38
CA GLN A 430 -28.85 -32.24 11.03
C GLN A 430 -28.33 -30.91 10.46
N GLY A 431 -28.31 -29.83 11.26
CA GLY A 431 -27.80 -28.53 10.85
C GLY A 431 -26.31 -28.58 10.50
N PHE A 432 -25.51 -29.30 11.28
CA PHE A 432 -24.10 -29.53 10.99
C PHE A 432 -23.90 -30.27 9.66
N ALA A 433 -24.63 -31.38 9.45
CA ALA A 433 -24.53 -32.15 8.22
C ALA A 433 -24.86 -31.31 6.97
N LEU A 434 -25.88 -30.44 7.07
CA LEU A 434 -26.23 -29.50 6.00
C LEU A 434 -25.13 -28.46 5.77
N ALA A 435 -24.53 -27.90 6.83
CA ALA A 435 -23.44 -26.94 6.73
C ALA A 435 -22.18 -27.56 6.07
N VAL A 436 -21.85 -28.81 6.43
CA VAL A 436 -20.74 -29.54 5.80
C VAL A 436 -21.03 -29.85 4.33
N GLN A 437 -22.25 -30.26 4.01
CA GLN A 437 -22.66 -30.51 2.62
C GLN A 437 -22.61 -29.23 1.78
N ASP A 438 -23.04 -28.09 2.33
CA ASP A 438 -22.97 -26.80 1.64
C ASP A 438 -21.52 -26.38 1.40
N PHE A 439 -20.64 -26.53 2.40
CA PHE A 439 -19.20 -26.29 2.26
C PHE A 439 -18.59 -27.14 1.14
N GLN A 440 -18.91 -28.44 1.09
CA GLN A 440 -18.38 -29.32 0.05
C GLN A 440 -18.83 -28.94 -1.36
N ARG A 441 -20.02 -28.38 -1.49
CA ARG A 441 -20.60 -27.98 -2.78
C ARG A 441 -20.14 -26.59 -3.23
N THR A 442 -20.02 -25.65 -2.30
CA THR A 442 -19.90 -24.22 -2.61
C THR A 442 -18.58 -23.61 -2.17
N ALA A 443 -17.76 -24.34 -1.39
CA ALA A 443 -16.60 -23.82 -0.67
C ALA A 443 -16.92 -22.66 0.30
N ASN A 444 -18.19 -22.51 0.70
CA ASN A 444 -18.62 -21.58 1.74
C ASN A 444 -18.51 -22.24 3.11
N LEU A 445 -17.73 -21.65 4.00
CA LEU A 445 -17.61 -22.08 5.38
C LEU A 445 -18.41 -21.13 6.27
N SER A 446 -19.29 -21.65 7.12
CA SER A 446 -20.02 -20.81 8.07
C SER A 446 -19.06 -20.28 9.14
N VAL A 447 -19.29 -19.04 9.60
CA VAL A 447 -18.46 -18.46 10.66
C VAL A 447 -18.56 -19.28 11.96
N ALA A 448 -19.70 -19.91 12.22
CA ALA A 448 -19.84 -20.86 13.33
C ALA A 448 -18.88 -22.07 13.23
N ILE A 449 -18.66 -22.62 12.04
CA ILE A 449 -17.64 -23.68 11.84
C ILE A 449 -16.23 -23.11 12.02
N VAL A 450 -15.95 -21.91 11.50
CA VAL A 450 -14.65 -21.23 11.70
C VAL A 450 -14.36 -21.06 13.20
N MET A 451 -15.34 -20.55 13.96
CA MET A 451 -15.25 -20.44 15.42
C MET A 451 -14.99 -21.78 16.08
N CYS A 452 -15.65 -22.87 15.67
CA CYS A 452 -15.41 -24.20 16.25
C CYS A 452 -13.99 -24.70 15.98
N LEU A 453 -13.48 -24.52 14.76
CA LEU A 453 -12.14 -24.96 14.38
C LEU A 453 -11.06 -24.18 15.16
N TRP A 454 -11.26 -22.88 15.35
CA TRP A 454 -10.35 -22.00 16.08
C TRP A 454 -10.52 -22.01 17.59
N HIS A 455 -11.69 -22.41 18.11
CA HIS A 455 -11.87 -22.63 19.54
C HIS A 455 -10.93 -23.71 20.09
N LYS A 456 -10.57 -24.70 19.25
CA LYS A 456 -9.55 -25.71 19.59
C LYS A 456 -8.15 -25.12 19.80
N LEU A 457 -7.90 -23.92 19.27
CA LEU A 457 -6.66 -23.14 19.47
C LEU A 457 -6.77 -22.15 20.64
N GLY A 458 -7.93 -22.09 21.32
CA GLY A 458 -8.17 -21.21 22.46
C GLY A 458 -8.66 -19.79 22.10
N PHE A 459 -9.04 -19.54 20.84
CA PHE A 459 -9.46 -18.20 20.42
C PHE A 459 -10.87 -17.84 20.89
N SER A 460 -11.03 -16.60 21.32
CA SER A 460 -12.32 -16.01 21.65
C SER A 460 -13.14 -15.70 20.38
N LYS A 461 -14.38 -15.25 20.58
CA LYS A 461 -15.22 -14.78 19.47
C LYS A 461 -14.63 -13.52 18.81
N GLU A 462 -14.13 -12.57 19.62
CA GLU A 462 -13.53 -11.33 19.13
C GLU A 462 -12.25 -11.59 18.34
N ASP A 463 -11.43 -12.53 18.82
CA ASP A 463 -10.24 -13.00 18.09
C ASP A 463 -10.63 -13.59 16.75
N THR A 464 -11.67 -14.42 16.71
CA THR A 464 -12.15 -15.05 15.48
C THR A 464 -12.59 -14.00 14.46
N GLU A 465 -13.32 -12.97 14.88
CA GLU A 465 -13.75 -11.88 13.99
C GLU A 465 -12.55 -11.10 13.43
N SER A 466 -11.56 -10.82 14.28
CA SER A 466 -10.31 -10.15 13.88
C SER A 466 -9.49 -11.01 12.92
N LEU A 467 -9.34 -12.32 13.19
CA LEU A 467 -8.61 -13.26 12.34
C LEU A 467 -9.31 -13.53 11.00
N ILE A 468 -10.64 -13.48 10.93
CA ILE A 468 -11.37 -13.49 9.64
C ILE A 468 -10.99 -12.26 8.81
N LYS A 469 -10.89 -11.08 9.43
CA LYS A 469 -10.43 -9.87 8.72
C LYS A 469 -9.01 -9.99 8.23
N LEU A 470 -8.14 -10.63 9.00
CA LEU A 470 -6.79 -10.96 8.55
C LEU A 470 -6.80 -11.87 7.32
N MET A 471 -7.63 -12.93 7.30
CA MET A 471 -7.77 -13.80 6.12
C MET A 471 -8.27 -13.04 4.87
N ILE A 472 -9.20 -12.10 5.05
CA ILE A 472 -9.70 -11.25 3.97
C ILE A 472 -8.61 -10.30 3.46
N LYS A 473 -7.81 -9.72 4.38
CA LYS A 473 -6.67 -8.85 4.05
C LYS A 473 -5.64 -9.58 3.18
N PHE A 474 -5.42 -10.87 3.44
CA PHE A 474 -4.52 -11.73 2.65
C PHE A 474 -5.14 -12.28 1.34
N ASP A 475 -6.37 -11.86 0.99
CA ASP A 475 -7.13 -12.38 -0.15
C ASP A 475 -7.30 -13.91 -0.12
N ILE A 476 -7.34 -14.54 1.07
CA ILE A 476 -7.57 -15.98 1.25
C ILE A 476 -9.06 -16.31 1.09
N CYS A 477 -9.91 -15.41 1.58
CA CYS A 477 -11.36 -15.55 1.55
C CYS A 477 -12.06 -14.20 1.36
N TYR A 478 -13.37 -14.25 1.12
CA TYR A 478 -14.25 -13.08 1.19
C TYR A 478 -15.55 -13.43 1.91
N GLU A 479 -16.23 -12.42 2.46
CA GLU A 479 -17.52 -12.60 3.13
C GLU A 479 -18.66 -12.73 2.13
N VAL A 480 -19.58 -13.67 2.38
CA VAL A 480 -20.79 -13.85 1.60
C VAL A 480 -21.97 -13.35 2.42
N LEU A 481 -22.64 -12.31 1.92
CA LEU A 481 -23.87 -11.76 2.48
C LEU A 481 -25.06 -12.32 1.69
N GLU A 482 -25.69 -13.39 2.16
CA GLU A 482 -26.95 -13.88 1.57
C GLU A 482 -28.18 -13.41 2.37
N SER A 483 -29.23 -13.07 1.62
CA SER A 483 -30.49 -12.48 2.08
C SER A 483 -31.49 -13.49 2.68
N GLU A 484 -31.25 -14.80 2.58
CA GLU A 484 -32.18 -15.82 3.10
C GLU A 484 -31.42 -16.97 3.76
N VAL A 485 -31.52 -17.06 5.08
CA VAL A 485 -30.98 -18.20 5.83
C VAL A 485 -31.85 -19.42 5.52
N ALA A 486 -31.25 -20.47 4.95
CA ALA A 486 -31.96 -21.74 4.79
C ALA A 486 -32.56 -22.19 6.14
N PRO A 487 -33.79 -22.70 6.18
CA PRO A 487 -34.46 -23.05 7.44
C PRO A 487 -33.59 -24.00 8.28
N GLY A 488 -33.16 -23.55 9.46
CA GLY A 488 -32.37 -24.35 10.40
C GLY A 488 -30.88 -24.00 10.54
N LEU A 489 -30.35 -22.97 9.86
CA LEU A 489 -29.03 -22.40 10.18
C LEU A 489 -29.17 -21.18 11.11
N GLN A 490 -28.31 -21.06 12.13
CA GLN A 490 -28.36 -19.97 13.12
C GLN A 490 -27.55 -18.72 12.75
N SER A 491 -26.65 -18.78 11.76
CA SER A 491 -25.90 -17.61 11.28
C SER A 491 -25.98 -17.45 9.75
N SER A 492 -26.37 -16.26 9.28
CA SER A 492 -26.34 -15.86 7.86
C SER A 492 -24.92 -15.59 7.34
N HIS A 493 -23.94 -15.41 8.24
CA HIS A 493 -22.58 -15.00 7.88
C HIS A 493 -21.70 -16.19 7.51
N ARG A 494 -21.11 -16.12 6.30
CA ARG A 494 -20.24 -17.16 5.73
C ARG A 494 -19.00 -16.53 5.10
N VAL A 495 -17.91 -17.29 5.07
CA VAL A 495 -16.70 -16.94 4.32
C VAL A 495 -16.52 -17.92 3.17
N HIS A 496 -16.26 -17.42 1.97
CA HIS A 496 -15.96 -18.24 0.80
C HIS A 496 -14.45 -18.39 0.64
N ILE A 497 -13.97 -19.63 0.52
CA ILE A 497 -12.54 -19.94 0.39
C ILE A 497 -12.31 -20.66 -0.95
N PRO A 498 -11.91 -19.95 -2.03
CA PRO A 498 -11.83 -20.52 -3.39
C PRO A 498 -10.94 -21.76 -3.52
N TRP A 499 -9.99 -21.93 -2.59
CA TRP A 499 -9.07 -23.06 -2.56
C TRP A 499 -9.79 -24.42 -2.61
N PHE A 500 -10.97 -24.54 -2.00
CA PHE A 500 -11.74 -25.78 -1.89
C PHE A 500 -12.69 -26.07 -3.06
N LEU A 501 -12.72 -25.23 -4.11
CA LEU A 501 -13.58 -25.43 -5.27
C LEU A 501 -13.21 -26.68 -6.08
N SER A 502 -14.23 -27.32 -6.68
CA SER A 502 -14.08 -28.47 -7.59
C SER A 502 -13.68 -28.05 -9.00
N ALA A 503 -13.02 -28.95 -9.75
CA ALA A 503 -12.49 -28.67 -11.09
C ALA A 503 -13.55 -28.37 -12.15
N ASP A 504 -14.71 -29.01 -12.08
CA ASP A 504 -15.67 -28.99 -13.17
C ASP A 504 -16.36 -27.62 -13.31
N PRO A 505 -16.41 -27.05 -14.52
CA PRO A 505 -17.19 -25.85 -14.78
C PRO A 505 -18.69 -26.15 -14.68
N PRO A 506 -19.53 -25.13 -14.43
CA PRO A 506 -20.99 -25.29 -14.44
C PRO A 506 -21.47 -25.84 -15.80
N GLN A 507 -22.39 -26.81 -15.79
CA GLN A 507 -22.95 -27.39 -17.02
C GLN A 507 -23.60 -26.34 -17.93
N GLU A 508 -24.16 -25.29 -17.34
CA GLU A 508 -24.79 -24.18 -18.06
C GLU A 508 -23.80 -23.10 -18.54
N LEU A 509 -22.48 -23.28 -18.37
CA LEU A 509 -21.48 -22.26 -18.71
C LEU A 509 -21.58 -21.82 -20.18
N SER A 510 -21.77 -22.75 -21.12
CA SER A 510 -21.94 -22.43 -22.54
C SER A 510 -23.18 -21.58 -22.82
N ARG A 511 -24.22 -21.69 -21.99
CA ARG A 511 -25.43 -20.87 -22.05
C ARG A 511 -25.21 -19.51 -21.40
N MET A 512 -24.50 -19.46 -20.27
CA MET A 512 -24.17 -18.22 -19.55
C MET A 512 -23.12 -17.37 -20.27
N TRP A 513 -22.22 -18.01 -21.02
CA TRP A 513 -21.12 -17.42 -21.76
C TRP A 513 -20.95 -18.08 -23.15
N PRO A 514 -21.88 -17.80 -24.09
CA PRO A 514 -21.76 -18.30 -25.46
C PRO A 514 -20.52 -17.72 -26.17
N LYS A 515 -19.89 -18.57 -26.99
CA LYS A 515 -18.79 -18.23 -27.89
C LYS A 515 -19.22 -18.54 -29.34
N PRO A 516 -19.15 -17.59 -30.29
CA PRO A 516 -18.73 -16.19 -30.13
C PRO A 516 -19.71 -15.36 -29.27
N PRO A 517 -19.34 -14.12 -28.87
CA PRO A 517 -20.24 -13.21 -28.18
C PRO A 517 -21.56 -13.01 -28.94
N PRO A 518 -22.72 -12.88 -28.24
CA PRO A 518 -24.00 -12.65 -28.90
C PRO A 518 -24.03 -11.35 -29.70
N GLU A 519 -24.93 -11.29 -30.67
CA GLU A 519 -25.17 -10.06 -31.43
C GLU A 519 -25.56 -8.89 -30.50
N GLY A 520 -25.05 -7.70 -30.79
CA GLY A 520 -25.23 -6.51 -29.95
C GLY A 520 -24.33 -6.44 -28.71
N TYR A 521 -23.50 -7.46 -28.43
CA TYR A 521 -22.53 -7.41 -27.33
C TYR A 521 -21.13 -7.00 -27.82
N GLN A 522 -20.43 -6.24 -26.98
CA GLN A 522 -19.00 -5.99 -27.12
C GLN A 522 -18.26 -6.71 -25.99
N GLN A 523 -17.03 -7.16 -26.27
CA GLN A 523 -16.20 -7.89 -25.33
C GLN A 523 -14.76 -7.40 -25.39
N LEU A 524 -14.17 -7.20 -24.22
CA LEU A 524 -12.74 -7.02 -24.01
C LEU A 524 -12.20 -8.27 -23.31
N THR A 525 -11.06 -8.78 -23.77
CA THR A 525 -10.43 -9.97 -23.18
C THR A 525 -8.92 -9.74 -23.04
N MET A 526 -8.42 -9.82 -21.80
CA MET A 526 -6.98 -9.84 -21.49
C MET A 526 -6.53 -11.28 -21.22
N GLN A 527 -5.39 -11.66 -21.78
CA GLN A 527 -4.67 -12.88 -21.46
C GLN A 527 -3.39 -12.54 -20.68
N TYR A 528 -3.14 -13.26 -19.60
CA TYR A 528 -1.93 -13.18 -18.78
C TYR A 528 -1.23 -14.53 -18.89
N HIS A 529 -0.04 -14.53 -19.50
CA HIS A 529 0.73 -15.70 -19.84
C HIS A 529 1.87 -15.86 -18.85
N PHE A 530 1.95 -17.03 -18.23
CA PHE A 530 2.99 -17.42 -17.28
C PHE A 530 3.80 -18.58 -17.87
N PRO A 531 4.75 -18.29 -18.78
CA PRO A 531 5.42 -19.32 -19.59
C PRO A 531 6.42 -20.17 -18.80
N THR A 532 6.94 -19.66 -17.68
CA THR A 532 7.96 -20.36 -16.88
C THR A 532 7.41 -20.84 -15.54
N PHE A 533 6.66 -19.98 -14.86
CA PHE A 533 6.19 -20.23 -13.50
C PHE A 533 4.95 -19.40 -13.22
N CYS A 534 3.95 -20.02 -12.58
CA CYS A 534 2.77 -19.35 -12.04
C CYS A 534 2.67 -19.68 -10.55
N PRO A 535 2.68 -18.68 -9.64
CA PRO A 535 2.59 -18.95 -8.23
C PRO A 535 1.28 -19.65 -7.84
N GLY A 536 1.40 -20.74 -7.08
CA GLY A 536 0.25 -21.44 -6.52
C GLY A 536 -0.59 -20.50 -5.65
N GLY A 537 -1.90 -20.46 -5.90
CA GLY A 537 -2.82 -19.56 -5.18
C GLY A 537 -3.01 -18.17 -5.80
N LEU A 538 -2.20 -17.77 -6.79
CA LEU A 538 -2.36 -16.48 -7.47
C LEU A 538 -3.75 -16.33 -8.11
N PHE A 539 -4.23 -17.40 -8.76
CA PHE A 539 -5.56 -17.43 -9.37
C PHE A 539 -6.68 -17.33 -8.33
N GLU A 540 -6.56 -18.07 -7.22
CA GLU A 540 -7.50 -18.05 -6.12
C GLU A 540 -7.60 -16.64 -5.50
N ARG A 541 -6.48 -15.95 -5.30
CA ARG A 541 -6.45 -14.56 -4.82
C ARG A 541 -7.05 -13.58 -5.82
N ALA A 542 -6.80 -13.77 -7.13
CA ALA A 542 -7.44 -12.98 -8.17
C ALA A 542 -8.97 -13.15 -8.17
N SER A 543 -9.43 -14.38 -7.96
CA SER A 543 -10.84 -14.71 -7.77
C SER A 543 -11.45 -14.06 -6.51
N VAL A 544 -10.68 -13.91 -5.42
CA VAL A 544 -11.10 -13.17 -4.22
C VAL A 544 -11.20 -11.67 -4.51
N ARG A 545 -10.17 -11.04 -5.08
CA ARG A 545 -10.20 -9.59 -5.41
C ARG A 545 -11.32 -9.24 -6.38
N LEU A 546 -11.61 -10.12 -7.34
CA LEU A 546 -12.75 -9.97 -8.25
C LEU A 546 -14.09 -9.78 -7.51
N HIS A 547 -14.25 -10.34 -6.30
CA HIS A 547 -15.47 -10.17 -5.50
C HIS A 547 -15.80 -8.70 -5.20
N ARG A 548 -14.79 -7.83 -5.09
CA ARG A 548 -14.95 -6.39 -4.82
C ARG A 548 -15.73 -5.65 -5.90
N HIS A 549 -15.78 -6.21 -7.11
CA HIS A 549 -16.37 -5.57 -8.29
C HIS A 549 -17.73 -6.14 -8.68
N ILE A 550 -18.22 -7.20 -8.00
CA ILE A 550 -19.33 -8.01 -8.53
C ILE A 550 -20.40 -8.34 -7.48
N ALA A 551 -21.66 -8.39 -7.92
CA ALA A 551 -22.80 -8.69 -7.05
C ALA A 551 -23.21 -10.17 -7.06
N ARG A 552 -23.22 -10.82 -8.24
CA ARG A 552 -23.60 -12.23 -8.39
C ARG A 552 -22.51 -13.00 -9.13
N ARG A 553 -22.13 -14.17 -8.61
CA ARG A 553 -21.05 -14.99 -9.18
C ARG A 553 -21.31 -16.49 -9.11
N VAL A 554 -20.65 -17.21 -9.99
CA VAL A 554 -20.59 -18.67 -10.06
C VAL A 554 -19.13 -19.08 -10.19
N ASN A 555 -18.67 -19.97 -9.31
CA ASN A 555 -17.26 -20.32 -9.15
C ASN A 555 -17.01 -21.81 -9.44
N TRP A 556 -15.85 -22.10 -10.00
CA TRP A 556 -15.22 -23.43 -10.07
C TRP A 556 -13.70 -23.27 -9.94
N LYS A 557 -12.95 -24.37 -9.82
CA LYS A 557 -11.50 -24.33 -9.51
C LYS A 557 -10.69 -23.51 -10.50
N ASN A 558 -11.11 -23.52 -11.77
CA ASN A 558 -10.40 -22.90 -12.88
C ASN A 558 -11.16 -21.70 -13.47
N GLY A 559 -12.18 -21.18 -12.77
CA GLY A 559 -12.87 -20.01 -13.27
C GLY A 559 -13.97 -19.42 -12.40
N VAL A 560 -14.31 -18.20 -12.77
CA VAL A 560 -15.34 -17.38 -12.14
C VAL A 560 -16.14 -16.71 -13.25
N TRP A 561 -17.44 -16.93 -13.25
CA TRP A 561 -18.39 -16.15 -14.02
C TRP A 561 -19.13 -15.20 -13.08
N ALA A 562 -19.33 -13.96 -13.49
CA ALA A 562 -20.01 -12.97 -12.67
C ALA A 562 -20.86 -11.99 -13.49
N ALA A 563 -21.86 -11.40 -12.84
CA ALA A 563 -22.69 -10.34 -13.40
C ALA A 563 -22.63 -9.08 -12.52
N VAL A 564 -22.51 -7.92 -13.18
CA VAL A 564 -22.44 -6.59 -12.58
C VAL A 564 -23.29 -5.65 -13.41
N ASP A 565 -24.43 -5.21 -12.89
CA ASP A 565 -25.43 -4.46 -13.66
C ASP A 565 -25.75 -5.18 -15.00
N ASN A 566 -25.49 -4.52 -16.13
CA ASN A 566 -25.67 -5.08 -17.48
C ASN A 566 -24.38 -5.70 -18.06
N ARG A 567 -23.32 -5.85 -17.26
CA ARG A 567 -22.01 -6.37 -17.68
C ARG A 567 -21.82 -7.79 -17.15
N GLN A 568 -21.13 -8.61 -17.91
CA GLN A 568 -20.76 -9.98 -17.54
C GLN A 568 -19.24 -10.10 -17.54
N VAL A 569 -18.70 -10.78 -16.54
CA VAL A 569 -17.27 -11.01 -16.36
C VAL A 569 -17.01 -12.51 -16.34
N LEU A 570 -15.94 -12.94 -17.01
CA LEU A 570 -15.43 -14.30 -16.97
C LEU A 570 -13.92 -14.25 -16.73
N LEU A 571 -13.47 -14.80 -15.60
CA LEU A 571 -12.05 -15.02 -15.30
C LEU A 571 -11.79 -16.52 -15.33
N THR A 572 -10.84 -17.01 -16.13
CA THR A 572 -10.49 -18.44 -16.20
C THR A 572 -8.99 -18.68 -16.15
N ARG A 573 -8.58 -19.85 -15.67
CA ARG A 573 -7.21 -20.39 -15.81
C ARG A 573 -7.25 -21.60 -16.72
N SER A 574 -6.32 -21.66 -17.67
CA SER A 574 -6.02 -22.86 -18.46
C SER A 574 -4.53 -23.17 -18.38
N THR A 575 -4.20 -24.44 -18.53
CA THR A 575 -2.82 -24.90 -18.71
C THR A 575 -2.71 -25.39 -20.15
N THR A 576 -1.71 -24.91 -20.88
CA THR A 576 -1.33 -25.46 -22.18
C THR A 576 -0.19 -26.45 -21.95
N ASP A 577 -0.50 -27.74 -22.07
CA ASP A 577 0.45 -28.83 -21.89
C ASP A 577 1.07 -29.20 -23.25
N ASP A 578 2.12 -28.50 -23.66
CA ASP A 578 3.10 -29.08 -24.59
C ASP A 578 4.12 -29.84 -23.74
N GLU A 579 4.48 -31.07 -24.11
CA GLU A 579 5.25 -32.06 -23.32
C GLU A 579 6.59 -31.56 -22.71
N THR A 580 7.03 -30.34 -23.04
CA THR A 580 8.29 -29.72 -22.59
C THR A 580 8.15 -28.34 -21.93
N ASP A 581 7.03 -27.61 -22.10
CA ASP A 581 6.85 -26.25 -21.56
C ASP A 581 5.38 -26.06 -21.11
N ARG A 582 5.12 -26.26 -19.82
CA ARG A 582 3.80 -26.06 -19.21
C ARG A 582 3.58 -24.56 -18.96
N GLU A 583 2.73 -23.95 -19.76
CA GLU A 583 2.33 -22.54 -19.59
C GLU A 583 0.96 -22.47 -18.90
N GLU A 584 0.84 -21.60 -17.90
CA GLU A 584 -0.46 -21.24 -17.33
C GLU A 584 -0.93 -19.91 -17.92
N VAL A 585 -2.19 -19.85 -18.34
CA VAL A 585 -2.79 -18.66 -18.92
C VAL A 585 -4.02 -18.28 -18.13
N PHE A 586 -4.06 -17.05 -17.60
CA PHE A 586 -5.27 -16.47 -17.05
C PHE A 586 -5.96 -15.64 -18.13
N THR A 587 -7.26 -15.81 -18.29
CA THR A 587 -8.07 -15.05 -19.25
C THR A 587 -9.14 -14.27 -18.52
N LEU A 588 -9.07 -12.94 -18.56
CA LEU A 588 -10.08 -12.02 -18.05
C LEU A 588 -10.90 -11.47 -19.21
N SER A 589 -12.18 -11.81 -19.29
CA SER A 589 -13.11 -11.28 -20.27
C SER A 589 -14.22 -10.49 -19.62
N VAL A 590 -14.51 -9.31 -20.15
CA VAL A 590 -15.68 -8.51 -19.76
C VAL A 590 -16.49 -8.25 -21.01
N ARG A 591 -17.80 -8.47 -20.94
CA ARG A 591 -18.73 -8.19 -22.05
C ARG A 591 -19.98 -7.44 -21.59
N ALA A 592 -20.51 -6.61 -22.47
CA ALA A 592 -21.70 -5.80 -22.21
C ALA A 592 -22.53 -5.65 -23.49
N PRO A 593 -23.87 -5.53 -23.40
CA PRO A 593 -24.68 -5.08 -24.52
C PRO A 593 -24.34 -3.64 -24.84
N VAL A 594 -24.25 -3.29 -26.12
CA VAL A 594 -23.95 -1.94 -26.57
C VAL A 594 -24.96 -1.54 -27.64
N THR A 595 -25.67 -0.44 -27.39
CA THR A 595 -26.65 0.08 -28.35
C THR A 595 -25.97 0.95 -29.39
N GLU A 596 -25.78 0.45 -30.61
CA GLU A 596 -25.07 1.18 -31.68
C GLU A 596 -25.86 2.38 -32.26
N GLN A 597 -27.14 2.56 -31.89
CA GLN A 597 -28.06 3.52 -32.51
C GLN A 597 -28.64 4.58 -31.56
N GLN A 598 -28.16 4.70 -30.33
CA GLN A 598 -28.66 5.66 -29.33
C GLN A 598 -27.53 6.53 -28.73
N PRO A 599 -27.85 7.73 -28.21
CA PRO A 599 -26.87 8.66 -27.63
C PRO A 599 -26.07 8.15 -26.40
N GLY A 600 -26.29 6.90 -25.95
CA GLY A 600 -25.57 6.26 -24.84
C GLY A 600 -24.40 5.33 -25.23
N HIS A 601 -24.10 5.16 -26.53
CA HIS A 601 -23.04 4.26 -27.02
C HIS A 601 -21.67 4.48 -26.37
N THR A 602 -21.28 5.75 -26.19
CA THR A 602 -20.01 6.13 -25.57
C THR A 602 -19.97 5.80 -24.08
N ASP A 603 -21.10 5.87 -23.40
CA ASP A 603 -21.22 5.55 -21.98
C ASP A 603 -21.11 4.04 -21.77
N ASP A 604 -21.79 3.23 -22.60
CA ASP A 604 -21.73 1.76 -22.56
C ASP A 604 -20.29 1.23 -22.68
N ILE A 605 -19.52 1.75 -23.66
CA ILE A 605 -18.11 1.40 -23.86
C ILE A 605 -17.24 1.90 -22.69
N THR A 606 -17.51 3.11 -22.18
CA THR A 606 -16.79 3.65 -21.01
C THR A 606 -17.00 2.78 -19.76
N PHE A 607 -18.22 2.30 -19.52
CA PHE A 607 -18.52 1.38 -18.42
C PHE A 607 -17.86 0.01 -18.62
N LEU A 608 -17.85 -0.51 -19.85
CA LEU A 608 -17.14 -1.73 -20.22
C LEU A 608 -15.65 -1.63 -19.84
N TRP A 609 -14.99 -0.56 -20.26
CA TRP A 609 -13.58 -0.29 -19.93
C TRP A 609 -13.35 -0.06 -18.45
N THR A 610 -14.24 0.64 -17.77
CA THR A 610 -14.10 0.92 -16.33
C THR A 610 -14.09 -0.38 -15.51
N THR A 611 -15.01 -1.31 -15.79
CA THR A 611 -15.03 -2.64 -15.15
C THR A 611 -13.83 -3.50 -15.56
N PHE A 612 -13.44 -3.48 -16.84
CA PHE A 612 -12.28 -4.24 -17.31
C PHE A 612 -10.98 -3.77 -16.65
N LEU A 613 -10.72 -2.46 -16.60
CA LEU A 613 -9.52 -1.89 -16.03
C LEU A 613 -9.49 -1.99 -14.50
N SER A 614 -10.62 -1.94 -13.79
CA SER A 614 -10.63 -2.12 -12.34
C SER A 614 -10.17 -3.51 -11.95
N ILE A 615 -10.67 -4.54 -12.63
CA ILE A 615 -10.28 -5.93 -12.38
C ILE A 615 -8.85 -6.20 -12.88
N HIS A 616 -8.46 -5.65 -14.03
CA HIS A 616 -7.08 -5.76 -14.54
C HIS A 616 -6.06 -5.21 -13.54
N ARG A 617 -6.31 -4.05 -12.91
CA ARG A 617 -5.44 -3.48 -11.87
C ARG A 617 -5.31 -4.38 -10.65
N ASP A 618 -6.39 -5.06 -10.24
CA ASP A 618 -6.35 -6.00 -9.13
C ASP A 618 -5.52 -7.24 -9.43
N VAL A 619 -5.58 -7.76 -10.67
CA VAL A 619 -4.72 -8.87 -11.12
C VAL A 619 -3.27 -8.42 -11.24
N GLN A 620 -3.01 -7.26 -11.82
CA GLN A 620 -1.66 -6.69 -11.95
C GLN A 620 -1.01 -6.44 -10.59
N SER A 621 -1.74 -5.90 -9.61
CA SER A 621 -1.21 -5.70 -8.27
C SER A 621 -0.86 -7.01 -7.56
N LEU A 622 -1.61 -8.11 -7.80
CA LEU A 622 -1.23 -9.44 -7.31
C LEU A 622 0.06 -9.97 -7.97
N ILE A 623 0.22 -9.73 -9.28
CA ILE A 623 1.44 -10.09 -10.02
C ILE A 623 2.64 -9.30 -9.47
N GLN A 624 2.47 -8.00 -9.18
CA GLN A 624 3.52 -7.12 -8.63
C GLN A 624 4.01 -7.55 -7.25
N GLU A 625 3.25 -8.34 -6.48
CA GLU A 625 3.74 -8.94 -5.24
C GLU A 625 4.87 -9.97 -5.50
N TRP A 626 5.08 -10.37 -6.75
CA TRP A 626 6.14 -11.25 -7.22
C TRP A 626 7.03 -10.48 -8.19
N PRO A 627 7.99 -9.68 -7.70
CA PRO A 627 8.77 -8.76 -8.53
C PRO A 627 9.60 -9.45 -9.62
N GLY A 628 9.96 -10.73 -9.44
CA GLY A 628 10.66 -11.53 -10.45
C GLY A 628 9.73 -12.32 -11.38
N LEU A 629 8.40 -12.30 -11.16
CA LEU A 629 7.45 -13.09 -11.93
C LEU A 629 7.35 -12.59 -13.37
N ARG A 630 7.62 -13.48 -14.31
CA ARG A 630 7.36 -13.23 -15.72
C ARG A 630 5.87 -13.40 -16.02
N CYS A 631 5.24 -12.33 -16.48
CA CYS A 631 3.87 -12.32 -16.96
C CYS A 631 3.79 -11.52 -18.26
N ASP A 632 3.56 -12.21 -19.38
CA ASP A 632 3.30 -11.57 -20.67
C ASP A 632 1.79 -11.27 -20.78
N THR A 633 1.42 -10.06 -21.17
CA THR A 633 -0.01 -9.67 -21.25
C THR A 633 -0.43 -9.32 -22.66
N PHE A 634 -1.62 -9.78 -23.04
CA PHE A 634 -2.14 -9.62 -24.39
C PHE A 634 -3.64 -9.28 -24.41
N LEU A 635 -3.99 -8.21 -25.12
CA LEU A 635 -5.38 -7.86 -25.37
C LEU A 635 -5.87 -8.63 -26.62
N GLN A 636 -6.84 -9.51 -26.45
CA GLN A 636 -7.43 -10.26 -27.55
C GLN A 636 -8.17 -9.31 -28.50
N CYS A 637 -7.97 -9.50 -29.81
CA CYS A 637 -8.69 -8.76 -30.82
C CYS A 637 -10.21 -9.01 -30.75
N ALA A 638 -10.99 -7.95 -30.53
CA ALA A 638 -12.46 -8.01 -30.43
C ALA A 638 -13.12 -8.53 -31.73
N HIS A 639 -12.53 -8.27 -32.90
CA HIS A 639 -12.98 -8.87 -34.17
C HIS A 639 -12.81 -10.40 -34.14
N CYS A 640 -11.64 -10.91 -33.73
CA CYS A 640 -11.41 -12.36 -33.63
C CYS A 640 -12.38 -13.03 -32.65
N ALA A 641 -12.66 -12.37 -31.52
CA ALA A 641 -13.67 -12.84 -30.57
C ALA A 641 -15.06 -12.97 -31.21
N LYS A 642 -15.51 -11.94 -31.96
CA LYS A 642 -16.79 -11.96 -32.67
C LYS A 642 -16.87 -13.02 -33.77
N MET A 643 -15.76 -13.27 -34.47
CA MET A 643 -15.69 -14.30 -35.50
C MET A 643 -15.53 -15.71 -34.94
N GLY A 644 -15.32 -15.86 -33.62
CA GLY A 644 -15.01 -17.15 -33.01
C GLY A 644 -13.70 -17.75 -33.51
N LYS A 645 -12.73 -16.92 -33.90
CA LYS A 645 -11.41 -17.37 -34.39
C LYS A 645 -10.62 -17.99 -33.22
N ASP A 646 -10.06 -19.17 -33.46
CA ASP A 646 -9.20 -19.89 -32.51
C ASP A 646 -7.95 -20.45 -33.23
N PRO A 647 -6.72 -20.04 -32.86
CA PRO A 647 -6.41 -19.02 -31.87
C PRO A 647 -6.76 -17.61 -32.35
N PRO A 648 -7.17 -16.71 -31.45
CA PRO A 648 -7.44 -15.32 -31.80
C PRO A 648 -6.14 -14.55 -32.00
N ASN A 649 -6.20 -13.44 -32.76
CA ASN A 649 -5.06 -12.54 -32.88
C ASN A 649 -4.97 -11.63 -31.63
N LEU A 650 -3.75 -11.30 -31.22
CA LEU A 650 -3.44 -10.65 -29.96
C LEU A 650 -2.74 -9.30 -30.18
N PHE A 651 -3.21 -8.27 -29.48
CA PHE A 651 -2.49 -7.02 -29.30
C PHE A 651 -1.61 -7.10 -28.05
N PRO A 652 -0.47 -6.41 -28.01
CA PRO A 652 0.34 -6.26 -26.80
C PRO A 652 -0.47 -5.58 -25.69
N GLY A 653 -0.38 -6.07 -24.45
CA GLY A 653 -1.14 -5.56 -23.31
C GLY A 653 -0.81 -4.12 -22.92
N GLU A 654 0.39 -3.64 -23.24
CA GLU A 654 0.86 -2.27 -23.01
C GLU A 654 0.04 -1.22 -23.78
N ILE A 655 -0.78 -1.65 -24.74
CA ILE A 655 -1.73 -0.79 -25.45
C ILE A 655 -2.76 -0.13 -24.52
N LEU A 656 -3.01 -0.74 -23.35
CA LEU A 656 -3.91 -0.20 -22.32
C LEU A 656 -3.40 1.11 -21.68
N GLU A 657 -2.13 1.44 -21.86
CA GLU A 657 -1.51 2.64 -21.29
C GLU A 657 -1.41 3.78 -22.32
N GLN A 658 -1.86 3.53 -23.56
CA GLN A 658 -1.74 4.45 -24.67
C GLN A 658 -3.06 5.17 -24.97
N GLN A 659 -2.96 6.43 -25.36
CA GLN A 659 -4.10 7.15 -25.94
C GLN A 659 -4.20 6.88 -27.44
N CYS A 660 -5.42 6.61 -27.90
CA CYS A 660 -5.69 6.60 -29.34
C CYS A 660 -5.39 7.97 -29.96
N GLN A 661 -4.79 7.98 -31.14
CA GLN A 661 -4.55 9.21 -31.92
C GLN A 661 -5.88 9.83 -32.36
N LYS A 662 -5.97 11.17 -32.38
CA LYS A 662 -7.24 11.94 -32.50
C LYS A 662 -8.08 11.64 -33.77
N ASP A 663 -7.51 11.00 -34.80
CA ASP A 663 -8.17 10.76 -36.08
C ASP A 663 -8.37 9.26 -36.42
N VAL A 664 -7.94 8.35 -35.53
CA VAL A 664 -7.97 6.91 -35.80
C VAL A 664 -9.26 6.27 -35.27
N ARG A 665 -10.14 5.82 -36.16
CA ARG A 665 -11.42 5.18 -35.80
C ARG A 665 -11.36 3.65 -35.77
N THR A 666 -10.48 3.08 -36.57
CA THR A 666 -10.29 1.63 -36.65
C THR A 666 -8.82 1.27 -36.67
N ILE A 667 -8.53 0.09 -36.13
CA ILE A 667 -7.19 -0.49 -36.03
C ILE A 667 -7.21 -1.83 -36.77
N PRO A 668 -6.22 -2.15 -37.61
CA PRO A 668 -6.14 -3.45 -38.24
C PRO A 668 -5.98 -4.56 -37.20
N CYS A 669 -6.63 -5.69 -37.42
CA CYS A 669 -6.41 -6.90 -36.66
C CYS A 669 -4.92 -7.31 -36.77
N PRO A 670 -4.20 -7.57 -35.66
CA PRO A 670 -2.78 -7.92 -35.69
C PRO A 670 -2.59 -9.27 -36.38
N GLN A 671 -1.45 -9.49 -37.04
CA GLN A 671 -1.12 -10.73 -37.79
C GLN A 671 -2.17 -11.18 -38.82
N TYR A 672 -2.14 -10.54 -39.99
CA TYR A 672 -2.63 -11.12 -41.23
C TYR A 672 -1.49 -11.05 -42.26
N PRO A 673 -1.12 -12.16 -42.93
CA PRO A 673 -0.24 -12.08 -44.08
C PRO A 673 -0.95 -11.30 -45.19
N ALA A 674 -0.33 -10.18 -45.58
CA ALA A 674 -0.58 -9.27 -46.71
C ALA A 674 -1.69 -9.64 -47.73
N THR A 675 -2.92 -9.86 -47.28
CA THR A 675 -4.10 -10.02 -48.14
C THR A 675 -5.00 -8.83 -47.87
N PHE A 676 -5.01 -7.91 -48.83
CA PHE A 676 -5.80 -6.70 -48.80
C PHE A 676 -7.28 -7.03 -49.08
N PRO A 677 -8.26 -6.45 -48.34
CA PRO A 677 -8.11 -5.56 -47.18
C PRO A 677 -8.12 -6.30 -45.82
N LEU A 678 -7.27 -5.85 -44.90
CA LEU A 678 -7.14 -6.40 -43.54
C LEU A 678 -8.41 -6.13 -42.70
N PRO A 679 -8.92 -7.12 -41.94
CA PRO A 679 -10.05 -6.91 -41.03
C PRO A 679 -9.78 -5.79 -40.03
N GLN A 680 -10.76 -4.91 -39.86
CA GLN A 680 -10.66 -3.71 -39.02
C GLN A 680 -11.40 -3.89 -37.70
N VAL A 681 -10.83 -3.38 -36.61
CA VAL A 681 -11.40 -3.35 -35.24
C VAL A 681 -11.69 -1.91 -34.89
N LYS A 682 -12.81 -1.62 -34.20
CA LYS A 682 -13.06 -0.26 -33.69
C LYS A 682 -11.99 0.13 -32.67
N ALA A 683 -11.45 1.34 -32.78
CA ALA A 683 -10.34 1.81 -31.94
C ALA A 683 -10.71 1.91 -30.45
N ASP A 684 -11.98 2.15 -30.14
CA ASP A 684 -12.56 2.19 -28.79
C ASP A 684 -12.70 0.80 -28.13
N LEU A 685 -12.37 -0.28 -28.85
CA LEU A 685 -12.24 -1.65 -28.32
C LEU A 685 -10.78 -2.12 -28.24
N VAL A 686 -9.84 -1.20 -28.48
CA VAL A 686 -8.39 -1.43 -28.41
C VAL A 686 -7.74 -0.48 -27.41
N TYR A 687 -8.06 0.81 -27.50
CA TYR A 687 -7.57 1.85 -26.60
C TYR A 687 -8.63 2.24 -25.57
N PRO A 688 -8.26 2.40 -24.28
CA PRO A 688 -9.20 2.85 -23.27
C PRO A 688 -9.59 4.33 -23.48
N PRO A 689 -10.84 4.69 -23.15
CA PRO A 689 -11.27 6.09 -23.13
C PRO A 689 -10.43 6.92 -22.15
N LYS A 690 -10.17 8.19 -22.50
CA LYS A 690 -9.36 9.10 -21.66
C LYS A 690 -9.93 9.24 -20.25
N SER A 691 -11.25 9.21 -20.10
CA SER A 691 -11.94 9.24 -18.80
C SER A 691 -11.64 8.05 -17.90
N CYS A 692 -11.21 6.92 -18.46
CA CYS A 692 -10.90 5.69 -17.73
C CYS A 692 -9.41 5.60 -17.31
N MET A 693 -8.53 6.40 -17.93
CA MET A 693 -7.12 6.45 -17.60
C MET A 693 -6.89 7.43 -16.44
N LYS A 694 -6.35 6.91 -15.33
CA LYS A 694 -5.78 7.73 -14.26
C LYS A 694 -4.36 8.12 -14.69
N GLU A 695 -3.90 9.34 -14.39
CA GLU A 695 -2.49 9.71 -14.63
C GLU A 695 -1.58 8.67 -13.96
N HIS A 696 -0.64 8.11 -14.73
CA HIS A 696 0.27 7.07 -14.24
C HIS A 696 1.15 7.63 -13.12
N VAL A 697 0.93 7.15 -11.89
CA VAL A 697 2.01 7.06 -10.92
C VAL A 697 2.92 5.93 -11.42
N THR A 698 4.09 6.28 -11.92
CA THR A 698 5.18 5.31 -12.13
C THR A 698 5.50 4.66 -10.79
N CYS A 699 5.22 3.36 -10.64
CA CYS A 699 5.86 2.56 -9.60
C CYS A 699 7.37 2.60 -9.85
N PRO A 700 8.21 2.90 -8.84
CA PRO A 700 9.65 2.67 -8.96
C PRO A 700 9.86 1.16 -9.06
N ALA A 701 10.43 0.72 -10.19
CA ALA A 701 11.06 -0.58 -10.26
C ALA A 701 12.29 -0.57 -9.35
N GLY A 702 12.33 -1.48 -8.37
CA GLY A 702 13.54 -1.84 -7.62
C GLY A 702 14.11 -0.75 -6.69
N LEU A 703 14.16 -1.04 -5.38
CA LEU A 703 15.16 -0.43 -4.52
C LEU A 703 16.56 -0.90 -4.98
N ALA A 704 17.17 -0.16 -5.92
CA ALA A 704 18.60 -0.17 -6.13
C ALA A 704 19.18 1.08 -5.44
N SER A 705 20.03 0.84 -4.44
CA SER A 705 20.75 1.84 -3.67
C SER A 705 21.62 2.73 -4.56
N VAL A 706 21.37 4.04 -4.53
CA VAL A 706 22.19 5.08 -5.19
C VAL A 706 23.45 5.34 -4.35
N THR A 707 24.63 5.06 -4.91
CA THR A 707 25.92 5.61 -4.46
C THR A 707 26.39 6.65 -5.48
N THR A 708 26.57 7.90 -5.06
CA THR A 708 27.14 8.99 -5.86
C THR A 708 28.64 9.10 -5.63
N ASP A 709 29.42 9.21 -6.70
CA ASP A 709 30.74 9.86 -6.66
C ASP A 709 31.05 10.50 -8.02
N ALA A 710 31.16 11.83 -8.04
CA ALA A 710 31.51 12.63 -9.22
C ALA A 710 32.81 13.40 -8.94
N ARG A 711 33.81 13.27 -9.82
CA ARG A 711 35.02 14.11 -9.82
C ARG A 711 34.67 15.49 -10.39
N VAL A 712 34.94 16.52 -9.59
CA VAL A 712 34.78 17.95 -9.92
C VAL A 712 36.03 18.49 -10.62
N SER A 713 35.86 19.18 -11.74
CA SER A 713 36.80 20.20 -12.24
C SER A 713 36.31 21.60 -11.85
N ASN A 714 37.26 22.48 -11.50
CA ASN A 714 37.07 23.73 -10.75
C ASN A 714 36.43 24.88 -11.59
N PRO A 715 35.21 25.37 -11.25
CA PRO A 715 34.48 26.39 -12.02
C PRO A 715 35.01 27.83 -11.91
N ILE A 716 35.96 28.09 -11.00
CA ILE A 716 36.45 29.46 -10.73
C ILE A 716 37.26 30.01 -11.92
N ALA A 717 37.94 29.13 -12.67
CA ALA A 717 38.74 29.52 -13.83
C ALA A 717 37.93 29.88 -15.09
N GLU A 718 36.63 29.59 -15.13
CA GLU A 718 35.73 30.00 -16.23
C GLU A 718 34.98 31.30 -15.94
N MET A 719 34.73 31.62 -14.65
CA MET A 719 34.00 32.84 -14.27
C MET A 719 34.85 34.11 -14.42
N ASP A 720 36.14 34.05 -14.06
CA ASP A 720 37.06 35.19 -14.15
C ASP A 720 37.33 35.66 -15.59
N ARG A 721 37.17 34.77 -16.57
CA ARG A 721 37.30 35.11 -18.01
C ARG A 721 36.10 35.87 -18.57
N CYS A 722 34.90 35.67 -18.02
CA CYS A 722 33.69 36.31 -18.50
C CYS A 722 33.46 37.71 -17.90
N MET A 723 33.88 37.94 -16.65
CA MET A 723 33.57 39.20 -15.94
C MET A 723 34.48 40.37 -16.33
N GLN A 724 35.65 40.13 -16.93
CA GLN A 724 36.48 41.18 -17.53
C GLN A 724 35.92 41.75 -18.85
N HIS A 725 34.89 41.11 -19.43
CA HIS A 725 34.34 41.50 -20.74
C HIS A 725 33.18 42.51 -20.68
N LEU A 726 32.64 42.87 -19.50
CA LEU A 726 31.33 43.56 -19.41
C LEU A 726 31.26 44.80 -18.47
N GLY A 727 32.39 45.44 -18.13
CA GLY A 727 32.51 46.42 -17.04
C GLY A 727 31.42 47.51 -16.86
N ILE A 728 30.69 47.46 -15.74
CA ILE A 728 29.79 48.52 -15.22
C ILE A 728 29.81 48.54 -13.66
N ASP A 729 29.72 49.75 -13.08
CA ASP A 729 30.14 50.20 -11.74
C ASP A 729 28.95 50.62 -10.79
N THR A 730 29.12 50.62 -9.46
CA THR A 730 28.05 50.38 -8.43
C THR A 730 27.56 51.56 -7.56
N CYS A 731 27.76 52.84 -7.90
CA CYS A 731 27.66 53.95 -6.93
C CYS A 731 26.27 54.58 -6.60
N GLN A 732 25.10 54.04 -7.01
CA GLN A 732 23.79 54.71 -6.76
C GLN A 732 22.85 54.05 -5.73
N LEU A 733 23.25 52.93 -5.09
CA LEU A 733 22.35 52.15 -4.24
C LEU A 733 22.29 52.61 -2.76
N GLU A 734 23.31 53.31 -2.26
CA GLU A 734 23.45 53.57 -0.82
C GLU A 734 22.57 54.72 -0.30
N GLN A 735 22.24 55.70 -1.14
CA GLN A 735 21.47 56.88 -0.72
C GLN A 735 19.98 56.60 -0.51
N ALA A 736 19.42 55.59 -1.18
CA ALA A 736 18.03 55.19 -1.02
C ALA A 736 17.79 54.45 0.31
N THR A 737 18.77 53.67 0.76
CA THR A 737 18.69 52.81 1.96
C THR A 737 18.60 53.63 3.25
N ALA A 738 19.30 54.77 3.32
CA ALA A 738 19.36 55.61 4.51
C ALA A 738 18.03 56.34 4.85
N LEU A 739 17.18 56.62 3.86
CA LEU A 739 15.90 57.31 4.06
C LEU A 739 14.81 56.39 4.61
N ILE A 740 14.86 55.09 4.28
CA ILE A 740 13.85 54.10 4.67
C ILE A 740 14.09 53.60 6.10
N GLN A 741 15.36 53.43 6.51
CA GLN A 741 15.74 53.03 7.88
C GLN A 741 15.35 54.05 8.97
N LYS A 742 15.19 55.32 8.60
CA LYS A 742 14.78 56.38 9.55
C LYS A 742 13.27 56.36 9.86
N LYS A 743 12.45 55.76 8.98
CA LYS A 743 10.98 55.72 9.11
C LYS A 743 10.46 54.39 9.64
N TYR A 744 11.25 53.31 9.50
CA TYR A 744 10.96 51.97 10.04
C TYR A 744 12.25 51.36 10.62
N PRO A 745 12.50 51.48 11.94
CA PRO A 745 13.67 50.86 12.56
C PRO A 745 13.45 49.34 12.60
N GLY A 746 14.15 48.63 11.73
CA GLY A 746 14.03 47.18 11.55
C GLY A 746 14.18 46.70 10.10
N ILE A 747 14.17 47.60 9.11
CA ILE A 747 14.35 47.22 7.71
C ILE A 747 15.81 47.45 7.28
N SER A 748 16.55 46.37 7.03
CA SER A 748 17.85 46.39 6.36
C SER A 748 17.71 45.83 4.95
N PHE A 749 18.17 46.57 3.94
CA PHE A 749 18.21 46.08 2.56
C PHE A 749 19.58 45.48 2.26
N ILE A 750 19.66 44.16 2.21
CA ILE A 750 20.80 43.45 1.63
C ILE A 750 20.48 43.21 0.15
N PRO A 751 21.35 43.60 -0.80
CA PRO A 751 21.14 43.31 -2.21
C PRO A 751 21.15 41.80 -2.43
N ASN A 752 20.05 41.30 -2.97
CA ASN A 752 19.92 39.91 -3.39
C ASN A 752 20.89 39.62 -4.53
N ARG A 753 21.81 38.68 -4.31
CA ARG A 753 22.24 37.67 -5.30
C ARG A 753 23.22 36.72 -4.62
N ASP A 754 22.72 35.55 -4.23
CA ASP A 754 23.40 34.36 -4.74
C ASP A 754 22.44 33.19 -4.86
N THR A 755 22.23 32.75 -6.11
CA THR A 755 21.42 31.62 -6.55
C THR A 755 21.91 30.27 -6.01
N ARG A 756 23.02 30.26 -5.25
CA ARG A 756 23.53 29.09 -4.53
C ARG A 756 22.73 28.76 -3.27
N ASP A 757 22.14 29.75 -2.61
CA ASP A 757 21.31 29.51 -1.43
C ASP A 757 19.92 28.99 -1.82
N GLU A 758 19.35 29.44 -2.94
CA GLU A 758 18.08 28.88 -3.45
C GLU A 758 18.26 27.46 -4.00
N ALA A 759 19.42 27.13 -4.59
CA ALA A 759 19.72 25.75 -4.98
C ALA A 759 19.91 24.85 -3.76
N GLN A 760 20.59 25.30 -2.70
CA GLN A 760 20.71 24.56 -1.44
C GLN A 760 19.38 24.47 -0.67
N ARG A 761 18.52 25.50 -0.74
CA ARG A 761 17.17 25.48 -0.17
C ARG A 761 16.27 24.56 -0.96
N THR A 762 16.33 24.56 -2.28
CA THR A 762 15.55 23.66 -3.16
C THR A 762 16.05 22.21 -3.03
N GLN A 763 17.35 22.00 -2.81
CA GLN A 763 17.94 20.70 -2.50
C GLN A 763 17.49 20.22 -1.12
N ARG A 764 17.56 21.06 -0.08
CA ARG A 764 17.04 20.74 1.27
C ARG A 764 15.53 20.53 1.26
N VAL A 765 14.77 21.28 0.48
CA VAL A 765 13.31 21.13 0.32
C VAL A 765 12.97 19.87 -0.46
N ARG A 766 13.75 19.48 -1.50
CA ARG A 766 13.57 18.20 -2.19
C ARG A 766 13.98 17.02 -1.33
N GLU A 767 15.08 17.10 -0.59
CA GLU A 767 15.51 16.09 0.38
C GLU A 767 14.50 15.97 1.54
N PHE A 768 13.88 17.07 1.97
CA PHE A 768 12.81 17.08 2.97
C PHE A 768 11.46 16.58 2.40
N HIS A 769 11.14 16.86 1.12
CA HIS A 769 9.97 16.30 0.42
C HIS A 769 10.13 14.81 0.09
N GLU A 770 11.33 14.34 -0.25
CA GLU A 770 11.64 12.91 -0.44
C GLU A 770 11.59 12.18 0.91
N GLN A 771 12.06 12.80 2.00
CA GLN A 771 11.91 12.26 3.37
C GLN A 771 10.46 12.26 3.90
N LEU A 772 9.61 13.20 3.46
CA LEU A 772 8.18 13.21 3.78
C LEU A 772 7.39 12.22 2.93
N SER A 773 7.67 12.13 1.63
CA SER A 773 7.02 11.17 0.73
C SER A 773 7.39 9.71 1.00
N SER A 774 8.58 9.43 1.55
CA SER A 774 8.93 8.11 2.08
C SER A 774 8.30 7.79 3.45
N ARG A 775 7.62 8.76 4.09
CA ARG A 775 6.98 8.61 5.41
C ARG A 775 5.45 8.67 5.38
N VAL A 776 4.81 8.80 4.22
CA VAL A 776 3.35 8.65 4.10
C VAL A 776 3.00 7.21 3.70
N GLN A 777 3.27 6.28 4.61
CA GLN A 777 2.52 5.04 4.76
C GLN A 777 1.27 5.24 5.64
N HIS A 778 0.75 6.47 5.72
CA HIS A 778 -0.49 6.75 6.43
C HIS A 778 -1.65 6.91 5.44
N PHE A 779 -2.43 5.83 5.31
CA PHE A 779 -3.88 5.94 5.10
C PHE A 779 -4.52 6.52 6.38
N SER A 780 -4.22 7.77 6.67
CA SER A 780 -5.07 8.61 7.50
C SER A 780 -4.80 10.05 7.06
N SER A 781 -5.84 10.73 6.63
CA SER A 781 -5.77 12.17 6.53
C SER A 781 -5.50 12.74 7.93
N VAL A 782 -4.62 13.74 8.02
CA VAL A 782 -4.45 14.56 9.24
C VAL A 782 -5.77 15.20 9.67
N ILE A 783 -6.71 15.31 8.72
CA ILE A 783 -8.07 15.74 8.89
C ILE A 783 -8.96 14.55 9.31
N ASP A 784 -9.63 14.66 10.46
CA ASP A 784 -10.60 13.67 10.94
C ASP A 784 -11.93 13.76 10.17
N TYR A 785 -12.08 13.00 9.08
CA TYR A 785 -13.32 12.93 8.28
C TYR A 785 -14.49 12.21 8.97
N SER A 786 -14.33 11.73 10.20
CA SER A 786 -15.42 11.09 10.92
C SER A 786 -16.42 12.11 11.47
N ILE A 787 -17.65 11.63 11.66
CA ILE A 787 -18.73 12.30 12.37
C ILE A 787 -19.21 11.33 13.44
N ASP A 788 -19.55 11.86 14.61
CA ASP A 788 -20.11 11.02 15.66
C ASP A 788 -21.48 10.49 15.23
N TYR A 789 -21.76 9.25 15.63
CA TYR A 789 -23.02 8.58 15.29
C TYR A 789 -24.24 9.39 15.77
N GLU A 790 -24.10 10.15 16.87
CA GLU A 790 -25.15 10.99 17.44
C GLU A 790 -25.50 12.19 16.54
N ASP A 791 -24.54 12.69 15.76
CA ASP A 791 -24.72 13.85 14.85
C ASP A 791 -25.21 13.45 13.45
N PHE A 792 -25.00 12.19 13.06
CA PHE A 792 -25.40 11.68 11.74
C PHE A 792 -26.92 11.81 11.45
N PRO A 793 -27.84 11.53 12.40
CA PRO A 793 -29.27 11.80 12.23
C PRO A 793 -29.58 13.29 12.00
N THR A 794 -28.90 14.19 12.72
CA THR A 794 -29.09 15.65 12.62
C THR A 794 -28.72 16.16 11.24
N ILE A 795 -27.54 15.76 10.75
CA ILE A 795 -27.07 16.09 9.40
C ILE A 795 -28.05 15.51 8.36
N THR A 796 -28.43 14.24 8.49
CA THR A 796 -29.36 13.56 7.57
C THR A 796 -30.72 14.27 7.50
N GLU A 797 -31.24 14.77 8.62
CA GLU A 797 -32.49 15.52 8.64
C GLU A 797 -32.35 16.86 7.91
N ARG A 798 -31.27 17.62 8.18
CA ARG A 798 -31.02 18.93 7.57
C ARG A 798 -30.76 18.84 6.06
N MET A 799 -30.24 17.73 5.55
CA MET A 799 -30.08 17.52 4.10
C MET A 799 -31.39 17.52 3.32
N LYS A 800 -32.54 17.24 3.96
CA LYS A 800 -33.86 17.25 3.31
C LYS A 800 -34.22 18.64 2.75
N SER A 801 -33.66 19.68 3.35
CA SER A 801 -33.87 21.09 3.00
C SER A 801 -33.06 21.56 1.80
N VAL A 802 -32.19 20.70 1.25
CA VAL A 802 -31.42 20.96 0.02
C VAL A 802 -32.19 20.52 -1.22
N CYS A 803 -32.30 21.41 -2.20
CA CYS A 803 -33.00 21.21 -3.46
C CYS A 803 -32.11 21.49 -4.68
N VAL A 804 -32.50 20.94 -5.82
CA VAL A 804 -32.02 21.39 -7.13
C VAL A 804 -32.95 22.49 -7.65
N LEU A 805 -32.37 23.60 -8.10
CA LEU A 805 -33.05 24.67 -8.81
C LEU A 805 -32.88 24.46 -10.31
N GLU A 806 -33.99 24.45 -11.03
CA GLU A 806 -34.03 24.24 -12.48
C GLU A 806 -34.62 25.46 -13.16
N CYS A 807 -33.93 25.96 -14.18
CA CYS A 807 -34.43 26.97 -15.11
C CYS A 807 -34.11 26.55 -16.56
N PRO A 808 -34.72 27.19 -17.59
CA PRO A 808 -34.53 26.78 -18.98
C PRO A 808 -33.08 26.69 -19.46
N ASN A 809 -32.19 27.51 -18.89
CA ASN A 809 -30.82 27.69 -19.35
C ASN A 809 -29.77 27.06 -18.43
N GLY A 810 -30.16 26.47 -17.30
CA GLY A 810 -29.21 25.90 -16.35
C GLY A 810 -29.83 25.43 -15.05
N THR A 811 -29.01 24.78 -14.23
CA THR A 811 -29.38 24.26 -12.90
C THR A 811 -28.41 24.79 -11.84
N ALA A 812 -28.88 24.86 -10.60
CA ALA A 812 -28.07 25.20 -9.43
C ALA A 812 -28.52 24.41 -8.20
N THR A 813 -27.74 24.46 -7.14
CA THR A 813 -28.18 24.01 -5.82
C THR A 813 -28.83 25.17 -5.08
N GLY A 814 -29.85 24.88 -4.28
CA GLY A 814 -30.37 25.82 -3.29
C GLY A 814 -30.78 25.09 -2.02
N PHE A 815 -31.02 25.83 -0.95
CA PHE A 815 -31.51 25.28 0.30
C PHE A 815 -32.52 26.18 0.99
N LEU A 816 -33.43 25.57 1.74
CA LEU A 816 -34.48 26.26 2.47
C LEU A 816 -33.87 27.09 3.61
N VAL A 817 -34.08 28.40 3.60
CA VAL A 817 -33.64 29.33 4.66
C VAL A 817 -34.82 29.81 5.52
N GLY A 818 -36.03 29.87 4.96
CA GLY A 818 -37.29 30.10 5.68
C GLY A 818 -38.41 29.23 5.09
N PRO A 819 -39.63 29.20 5.68
CA PRO A 819 -40.68 28.26 5.29
C PRO A 819 -41.03 28.23 3.80
N LYS A 820 -40.91 29.38 3.12
CA LYS A 820 -41.11 29.54 1.67
C LYS A 820 -39.94 30.25 0.99
N HIS A 821 -38.75 30.23 1.58
CA HIS A 821 -37.61 30.99 1.09
C HIS A 821 -36.42 30.06 0.83
N VAL A 822 -35.91 30.05 -0.40
CA VAL A 822 -34.73 29.28 -0.79
C VAL A 822 -33.58 30.23 -1.08
N MET A 823 -32.40 29.90 -0.54
CA MET A 823 -31.15 30.60 -0.80
C MET A 823 -30.35 29.86 -1.87
N THR A 824 -29.71 30.62 -2.77
CA THR A 824 -28.77 30.13 -3.79
C THR A 824 -27.79 31.25 -4.14
N ASN A 825 -26.85 31.00 -5.06
CA ASN A 825 -25.91 32.02 -5.50
C ASN A 825 -26.55 33.08 -6.42
N ASN A 826 -26.13 34.34 -6.29
CA ASN A 826 -26.64 35.43 -7.13
C ASN A 826 -26.23 35.28 -8.60
N HIS A 827 -25.05 34.76 -8.89
CA HIS A 827 -24.62 34.53 -10.26
C HIS A 827 -25.49 33.50 -11.01
N PHE A 828 -26.18 32.59 -10.30
CA PHE A 828 -27.17 31.71 -10.95
C PHE A 828 -28.29 32.54 -11.59
N LEU A 829 -28.72 33.61 -10.91
CA LEU A 829 -29.75 34.51 -11.44
C LEU A 829 -29.20 35.26 -12.66
N GLN A 830 -28.01 35.83 -12.55
CA GLN A 830 -27.40 36.65 -13.61
C GLN A 830 -27.09 35.86 -14.89
N LEU A 831 -26.58 34.63 -14.74
CA LEU A 831 -26.11 33.83 -15.86
C LEU A 831 -27.19 32.96 -16.50
N TYR A 832 -28.19 32.53 -15.72
CA TYR A 832 -29.18 31.56 -16.20
C TYR A 832 -30.62 32.09 -16.16
N VAL A 833 -31.04 32.69 -15.04
CA VAL A 833 -32.44 33.13 -14.85
C VAL A 833 -32.75 34.40 -15.64
N GLU A 834 -31.95 35.47 -15.52
CA GLU A 834 -32.16 36.74 -16.19
C GLU A 834 -32.10 36.61 -17.73
N PRO A 835 -31.16 35.85 -18.33
CA PRO A 835 -31.17 35.58 -19.77
C PRO A 835 -32.35 34.73 -20.22
N ALA A 836 -32.80 33.77 -19.39
CA ALA A 836 -33.98 32.96 -19.68
C ALA A 836 -35.26 33.84 -19.69
N LEU A 837 -35.41 34.77 -18.75
CA LEU A 837 -36.53 35.71 -18.70
C LEU A 837 -36.60 36.63 -19.93
N ARG A 838 -35.44 37.01 -20.51
CA ARG A 838 -35.37 37.83 -21.74
C ARG A 838 -35.76 37.06 -23.00
N THR A 839 -35.63 35.74 -23.01
CA THR A 839 -35.79 34.91 -24.20
C THR A 839 -37.06 34.06 -24.20
N ASN A 840 -37.58 33.68 -23.02
CA ASN A 840 -38.77 32.84 -22.89
C ASN A 840 -39.39 32.94 -21.49
N ASN A 841 -40.62 33.45 -21.38
CA ASN A 841 -41.24 33.77 -20.08
C ASN A 841 -42.30 32.75 -19.65
N GLN A 842 -41.99 31.44 -19.72
CA GLN A 842 -42.90 30.39 -19.24
C GLN A 842 -42.66 30.09 -17.74
N PRO A 843 -43.64 30.36 -16.84
CA PRO A 843 -43.46 30.20 -15.39
C PRO A 843 -43.22 28.76 -14.94
N ASN A 844 -43.72 27.77 -15.70
CA ASN A 844 -43.64 26.35 -15.36
C ASN A 844 -42.21 25.77 -15.45
N ARG A 845 -41.22 26.55 -15.87
CA ARG A 845 -39.83 26.12 -16.05
C ARG A 845 -38.88 26.56 -14.94
N TYR A 846 -39.38 27.25 -13.91
CA TYR A 846 -38.61 27.67 -12.74
C TYR A 846 -39.04 26.84 -11.53
N ALA A 847 -38.31 25.76 -11.25
CA ALA A 847 -38.70 24.75 -10.28
C ALA A 847 -37.61 24.47 -9.26
N ALA A 848 -38.02 24.22 -8.02
CA ALA A 848 -37.19 23.74 -6.92
C ALA A 848 -37.64 22.32 -6.56
N THR A 849 -36.74 21.34 -6.72
CA THR A 849 -37.03 19.93 -6.46
C THR A 849 -36.24 19.44 -5.25
N PHE A 850 -36.94 19.16 -4.16
CA PHE A 850 -36.37 18.66 -2.90
C PHE A 850 -36.27 17.14 -2.97
N HIS A 851 -35.18 16.59 -2.45
CA HIS A 851 -34.97 15.15 -2.39
C HIS A 851 -35.00 14.70 -0.92
N LEU A 852 -36.18 14.30 -0.44
CA LEU A 852 -36.41 13.89 0.95
C LEU A 852 -36.02 12.42 1.17
N THR A 853 -36.35 11.55 0.21
CA THR A 853 -35.95 10.14 0.14
C THR A 853 -35.72 9.74 -1.32
N SER A 854 -35.28 8.50 -1.58
CA SER A 854 -35.18 7.96 -2.95
C SER A 854 -36.51 7.99 -3.71
N MET A 855 -37.64 7.96 -3.00
CA MET A 855 -39.00 7.86 -3.55
C MET A 855 -39.80 9.17 -3.45
N GLN A 856 -39.46 10.08 -2.53
CA GLN A 856 -40.18 11.34 -2.31
C GLN A 856 -39.38 12.54 -2.80
N LYS A 857 -39.89 13.17 -3.86
CA LYS A 857 -39.27 14.34 -4.51
C LYS A 857 -40.28 15.47 -4.72
N PRO A 858 -40.69 16.20 -3.68
CA PRO A 858 -41.62 17.31 -3.87
C PRO A 858 -40.98 18.40 -4.73
N CYS A 859 -41.74 18.87 -5.71
CA CYS A 859 -41.36 19.91 -6.63
C CYS A 859 -42.30 21.10 -6.45
N THR A 860 -41.74 22.28 -6.24
CA THR A 860 -42.47 23.55 -6.05
C THR A 860 -41.83 24.61 -6.94
N ARG A 861 -42.59 25.62 -7.35
CA ARG A 861 -42.05 26.68 -8.21
C ARG A 861 -41.46 27.80 -7.36
N PHE A 862 -40.52 28.52 -7.93
CA PHE A 862 -39.98 29.74 -7.32
C PHE A 862 -40.20 30.94 -8.23
N ASN A 863 -40.34 32.13 -7.65
CA ASN A 863 -40.48 33.36 -8.41
C ASN A 863 -39.11 33.85 -8.90
N PRO A 864 -38.84 33.85 -10.23
CA PRO A 864 -37.55 34.25 -10.77
C PRO A 864 -37.32 35.76 -10.83
N ILE A 865 -38.35 36.58 -10.55
CA ILE A 865 -38.31 38.04 -10.68
C ILE A 865 -38.16 38.74 -9.32
N ASN A 866 -38.81 38.21 -8.28
CA ASN A 866 -38.82 38.82 -6.95
C ASN A 866 -37.88 38.08 -5.99
N CYS A 867 -36.70 38.68 -5.74
CA CYS A 867 -35.81 38.25 -4.68
C CYS A 867 -36.12 39.01 -3.38
N LEU A 868 -36.20 38.30 -2.26
CA LEU A 868 -36.37 38.93 -0.94
C LEU A 868 -35.13 39.77 -0.57
N SER A 869 -33.95 39.23 -0.85
CA SER A 869 -32.66 39.90 -0.70
C SER A 869 -31.67 39.23 -1.63
N ARG A 870 -30.77 40.01 -2.25
CA ARG A 870 -29.65 39.50 -3.03
C ARG A 870 -28.48 40.45 -2.93
N ASP A 871 -27.28 39.91 -3.05
CA ASP A 871 -26.05 40.70 -3.10
C ASP A 871 -25.05 40.13 -4.10
N ILE A 872 -24.36 41.04 -4.81
CA ILE A 872 -23.38 40.66 -5.83
C ILE A 872 -22.05 40.29 -5.18
N GLU A 873 -21.64 40.99 -4.11
CA GLU A 873 -20.34 40.80 -3.47
C GLU A 873 -20.29 39.54 -2.61
N LEU A 874 -21.36 39.23 -1.88
CA LEU A 874 -21.55 37.98 -1.13
C LEU A 874 -22.15 36.87 -2.00
N ASP A 875 -22.44 37.16 -3.26
CA ASP A 875 -22.93 36.22 -4.28
C ASP A 875 -24.10 35.34 -3.81
N TYR A 876 -25.09 35.91 -3.12
CA TYR A 876 -26.29 35.17 -2.66
C TYR A 876 -27.58 35.84 -3.15
N ALA A 877 -28.62 35.02 -3.31
CA ALA A 877 -29.98 35.47 -3.58
C ALA A 877 -30.99 34.61 -2.81
N ILE A 878 -32.03 35.25 -2.26
CA ILE A 878 -33.13 34.58 -1.57
C ILE A 878 -34.39 34.68 -2.43
N LEU A 879 -34.88 33.53 -2.86
CA LEU A 879 -36.01 33.36 -3.76
C LEU A 879 -37.25 32.89 -2.98
N GLU A 880 -38.42 33.38 -3.36
CA GLU A 880 -39.70 32.97 -2.77
C GLU A 880 -40.29 31.76 -3.52
N LEU A 881 -40.70 30.75 -2.78
CA LEU A 881 -41.39 29.55 -3.27
C LEU A 881 -42.90 29.76 -3.28
N GLU A 882 -43.60 29.24 -4.29
CA GLU A 882 -45.07 29.24 -4.33
C GLU A 882 -45.67 28.43 -3.17
N GLN A 883 -45.06 27.28 -2.87
CA GLN A 883 -45.49 26.36 -1.81
C GLN A 883 -44.29 25.89 -0.98
N ALA A 884 -44.50 25.77 0.33
CA ALA A 884 -43.52 25.21 1.24
C ALA A 884 -43.33 23.70 0.98
N PRO A 885 -42.10 23.19 0.93
CA PRO A 885 -41.87 21.75 0.78
C PRO A 885 -42.33 21.00 2.05
N PRO A 886 -43.02 19.85 1.93
CA PRO A 886 -43.43 19.07 3.07
C PRO A 886 -42.21 18.42 3.75
N ASN A 887 -42.19 18.35 5.08
CA ASN A 887 -41.18 17.63 5.86
C ASN A 887 -39.71 18.06 5.60
N ALA A 888 -39.48 19.34 5.32
CA ALA A 888 -38.15 19.95 5.24
C ALA A 888 -38.09 21.19 6.14
N GLU A 889 -37.09 21.23 7.02
CA GLU A 889 -36.96 22.29 8.03
C GLU A 889 -36.05 23.43 7.56
N PRO A 890 -36.43 24.71 7.71
CA PRO A 890 -35.58 25.81 7.26
C PRO A 890 -34.23 25.85 7.99
N LEU A 891 -33.13 25.96 7.23
CA LEU A 891 -31.78 25.90 7.77
C LEU A 891 -31.30 27.22 8.39
N GLY A 892 -32.01 28.33 8.14
CA GLY A 892 -31.62 29.65 8.64
C GLY A 892 -31.61 29.78 10.17
N GLN A 893 -32.35 28.91 10.88
CA GLN A 893 -32.33 28.85 12.34
C GLN A 893 -31.09 28.13 12.91
N PHE A 894 -30.33 27.42 12.08
CA PHE A 894 -29.17 26.62 12.49
C PHE A 894 -27.83 27.29 12.12
N VAL A 895 -27.83 28.60 11.87
CA VAL A 895 -26.58 29.33 11.57
C VAL A 895 -25.69 29.35 12.80
N SER A 896 -24.47 28.81 12.68
CA SER A 896 -23.46 28.82 13.74
C SER A 896 -22.60 30.10 13.70
N GLU A 897 -22.23 30.62 14.87
CA GLU A 897 -21.23 31.68 15.02
C GLU A 897 -19.79 31.13 15.05
N LEU A 898 -19.64 29.82 15.29
CA LEU A 898 -18.36 29.15 15.45
C LEU A 898 -17.97 28.50 14.12
N PHE A 899 -17.09 29.16 13.38
CA PHE A 899 -16.43 28.57 12.20
C PHE A 899 -14.99 28.19 12.60
N HIS A 900 -14.50 27.03 12.15
CA HIS A 900 -13.12 26.50 12.29
C HIS A 900 -12.79 25.50 13.43
N GLN A 901 -13.70 25.10 14.32
CA GLN A 901 -13.31 24.22 15.44
C GLN A 901 -12.95 22.77 15.01
N ASP A 902 -13.54 22.27 13.92
CA ASP A 902 -13.44 20.85 13.54
C ASP A 902 -12.58 20.57 12.29
N GLY A 903 -12.02 21.60 11.66
CA GLY A 903 -11.16 21.47 10.47
C GLY A 903 -11.85 20.98 9.18
N ILE A 904 -13.17 20.75 9.18
CA ILE A 904 -13.95 20.22 8.05
C ILE A 904 -15.27 20.96 7.90
N VAL A 905 -15.73 21.08 6.65
CA VAL A 905 -17.08 21.48 6.28
C VAL A 905 -17.74 20.36 5.47
N ILE A 906 -18.95 19.95 5.84
CA ILE A 906 -19.73 18.94 5.14
C ILE A 906 -20.64 19.66 4.13
N VAL A 907 -20.29 19.62 2.85
CA VAL A 907 -21.06 20.28 1.79
C VAL A 907 -22.09 19.30 1.22
N VAL A 908 -23.34 19.75 1.09
CA VAL A 908 -24.45 18.92 0.57
C VAL A 908 -25.08 19.61 -0.61
N GLY A 909 -25.09 18.95 -1.77
CA GLY A 909 -25.45 19.64 -3.01
C GLY A 909 -25.79 18.76 -4.19
N HIS A 910 -26.13 19.40 -5.31
CA HIS A 910 -26.50 18.76 -6.58
C HIS A 910 -25.48 19.14 -7.67
N PRO A 911 -24.25 18.58 -7.67
CA PRO A 911 -23.25 18.89 -8.69
C PRO A 911 -23.79 18.54 -10.09
N GLY A 912 -23.72 19.50 -11.01
CA GLY A 912 -24.28 19.40 -12.37
C GLY A 912 -25.80 19.17 -12.43
N GLY A 913 -26.55 19.48 -11.37
CA GLY A 913 -27.97 19.14 -11.24
C GLY A 913 -28.25 17.64 -11.07
N GLN A 914 -27.23 16.82 -10.79
CA GLN A 914 -27.32 15.37 -10.67
C GLN A 914 -27.85 14.94 -9.28
N ARG A 915 -27.73 13.65 -8.95
CA ARG A 915 -28.12 13.11 -7.63
C ARG A 915 -27.46 13.90 -6.50
N LYS A 916 -28.20 14.16 -5.42
CA LYS A 916 -27.71 14.81 -4.20
C LYS A 916 -26.46 14.09 -3.69
N ARG A 917 -25.40 14.84 -3.43
CA ARG A 917 -24.13 14.35 -2.87
C ARG A 917 -23.85 14.99 -1.53
N VAL A 918 -22.99 14.34 -0.77
CA VAL A 918 -22.44 14.79 0.51
C VAL A 918 -20.94 14.68 0.37
N ASP A 919 -20.23 15.77 0.60
CA ASP A 919 -18.77 15.85 0.47
C ASP A 919 -18.19 16.36 1.78
N PHE A 920 -17.18 15.67 2.31
CA PHE A 920 -16.50 16.05 3.55
C PHE A 920 -15.26 16.85 3.18
N CYS A 921 -15.33 18.16 3.34
CA CYS A 921 -14.40 19.11 2.76
C CYS A 921 -13.46 19.67 3.82
N PRO A 922 -12.16 19.31 3.85
CA PRO A 922 -11.22 19.89 4.80
C PRO A 922 -11.08 21.38 4.55
N ILE A 923 -11.09 22.18 5.61
CA ILE A 923 -10.84 23.61 5.54
C ILE A 923 -9.37 23.79 5.14
N ALA A 924 -9.13 24.49 4.02
CA ALA A 924 -7.79 24.76 3.55
C ALA A 924 -7.19 25.87 4.42
N VAL A 925 -6.40 25.50 5.42
CA VAL A 925 -5.54 26.45 6.12
C VAL A 925 -4.41 26.78 5.15
N VAL A 926 -4.35 28.03 4.70
CA VAL A 926 -3.19 28.54 3.96
C VAL A 926 -2.06 28.60 4.99
N ASP A 927 -1.20 27.59 4.99
CA ASP A 927 0.09 27.66 5.67
C ASP A 927 0.85 28.86 5.07
N ASP A 928 1.27 29.81 5.91
CA ASP A 928 1.99 31.03 5.51
C ASP A 928 3.30 30.73 4.74
N ASN A 929 3.69 29.46 4.63
CA ASN A 929 4.87 28.97 3.93
C ASN A 929 4.63 28.48 2.47
N PHE A 930 3.39 28.47 1.97
CA PHE A 930 3.08 27.98 0.62
C PHE A 930 2.22 28.96 -0.21
N GLU A 931 2.86 29.67 -1.15
CA GLU A 931 2.16 30.42 -2.20
C GLU A 931 1.64 29.48 -3.31
N ILE A 932 0.34 29.52 -3.57
CA ILE A 932 -0.27 28.87 -4.74
C ILE A 932 -0.03 29.76 -5.97
N HIS A 933 0.95 29.41 -6.80
CA HIS A 933 1.12 30.01 -8.11
C HIS A 933 0.06 29.49 -9.10
N VAL A 934 -0.89 30.35 -9.49
CA VAL A 934 -1.74 30.14 -10.67
C VAL A 934 -1.16 30.96 -11.82
N ARG A 935 -0.58 30.29 -12.83
CA ARG A 935 -0.23 30.93 -14.11
C ARG A 935 -1.36 30.77 -15.11
N ASP A 936 -1.94 31.92 -15.45
CA ASP A 936 -2.63 32.23 -16.70
C ASP A 936 -3.96 31.51 -16.97
N VAL A 937 -5.01 31.97 -16.28
CA VAL A 937 -6.38 32.01 -16.81
C VAL A 937 -6.71 33.48 -17.02
N ARG A 938 -6.84 33.91 -18.27
CA ARG A 938 -7.23 35.28 -18.66
C ARG A 938 -8.38 35.81 -17.79
N GLY A 939 -8.08 36.71 -16.85
CA GLY A 939 -9.08 37.42 -16.06
C GLY A 939 -8.74 37.82 -14.62
N ILE A 940 -7.57 37.49 -14.06
CA ILE A 940 -7.16 37.87 -12.68
C ILE A 940 -5.77 38.57 -12.75
N PRO A 941 -5.49 39.62 -11.94
CA PRO A 941 -4.32 40.48 -12.11
C PRO A 941 -2.97 39.77 -11.94
N ASP A 942 -1.96 40.23 -12.67
CA ASP A 942 -0.62 39.63 -12.81
C ASP A 942 0.30 39.76 -11.58
N ASN A 943 -0.18 40.25 -10.42
CA ASN A 943 0.66 40.53 -9.26
C ASN A 943 0.34 39.61 -8.06
N PRO A 944 1.29 38.80 -7.54
CA PRO A 944 1.08 37.91 -6.40
C PRO A 944 0.67 38.60 -5.09
N GLN A 945 0.90 39.92 -4.97
CA GLN A 945 0.41 40.72 -3.84
C GLN A 945 -1.10 41.03 -3.89
N ASP A 946 -1.78 40.66 -4.98
CA ASP A 946 -3.24 40.80 -5.13
C ASP A 946 -4.00 39.55 -4.63
N PHE A 947 -3.32 38.54 -4.06
CA PHE A 947 -3.99 37.55 -3.22
C PHE A 947 -4.46 38.24 -1.93
N PRO A 948 -5.78 38.37 -1.69
CA PRO A 948 -6.21 38.96 -0.44
C PRO A 948 -5.91 37.95 0.66
N HIS A 949 -5.19 38.40 1.69
CA HIS A 949 -5.41 37.90 3.06
C HIS A 949 -6.88 37.55 3.26
N GLN A 950 -7.20 36.42 3.91
CA GLN A 950 -8.56 35.95 4.26
C GLN A 950 -9.63 37.03 3.99
N VAL A 951 -10.31 36.96 2.85
CA VAL A 951 -11.37 37.94 2.54
C VAL A 951 -12.41 37.82 3.65
N ALA A 952 -12.57 38.89 4.44
CA ALA A 952 -13.48 38.89 5.57
C ALA A 952 -14.87 38.40 5.13
N GLY A 953 -15.36 37.33 5.76
CA GLY A 953 -16.65 36.73 5.41
C GLY A 953 -16.61 35.54 4.44
N ARG A 954 -15.43 35.05 4.01
CA ARG A 954 -15.29 33.90 3.10
C ARG A 954 -14.36 32.81 3.64
N ALA A 955 -14.57 31.58 3.19
CA ALA A 955 -13.81 30.40 3.60
C ALA A 955 -13.40 29.53 2.41
N ASN A 956 -12.17 28.99 2.44
CA ASN A 956 -11.65 28.08 1.43
C ASN A 956 -11.56 26.65 1.96
N TYR A 957 -11.89 25.66 1.14
CA TYR A 957 -11.88 24.24 1.51
C TYR A 957 -11.69 23.36 0.28
N HIS A 958 -11.16 22.15 0.47
CA HIS A 958 -11.01 21.19 -0.63
C HIS A 958 -12.30 20.41 -0.86
N THR A 959 -12.70 20.18 -2.11
CA THR A 959 -13.85 19.32 -2.43
C THR A 959 -13.42 18.20 -3.36
N SER A 960 -14.05 17.03 -3.23
CA SER A 960 -13.76 15.85 -4.04
C SER A 960 -14.78 15.66 -5.18
N SER A 961 -15.94 16.28 -5.05
CA SER A 961 -17.09 16.04 -5.94
C SER A 961 -18.02 17.24 -6.17
N MET A 962 -17.85 18.33 -5.42
CA MET A 962 -18.67 19.55 -5.48
C MET A 962 -18.07 20.57 -6.46
N PHE A 963 -18.21 20.28 -7.76
CA PHE A 963 -17.74 21.12 -8.87
C PHE A 963 -18.89 21.82 -9.59
N HIS A 964 -18.76 22.09 -10.90
CA HIS A 964 -19.73 22.83 -11.71
C HIS A 964 -21.20 22.40 -11.47
N GLY A 965 -22.09 23.37 -11.19
CA GLY A 965 -23.51 23.14 -10.88
C GLY A 965 -23.83 22.85 -9.40
N SER A 966 -22.83 22.69 -8.52
CA SER A 966 -23.04 22.60 -7.06
C SER A 966 -23.09 23.96 -6.35
N SER A 967 -22.86 25.07 -7.06
CA SER A 967 -23.03 26.42 -6.53
C SER A 967 -24.41 26.59 -5.88
N GLY A 968 -24.41 27.14 -4.67
CA GLY A 968 -25.58 27.35 -3.83
C GLY A 968 -25.81 26.24 -2.81
N SER A 969 -24.85 25.32 -2.66
CA SER A 969 -24.90 24.25 -1.66
C SER A 969 -24.64 24.78 -0.25
N PRO A 970 -25.42 24.38 0.76
CA PRO A 970 -25.06 24.63 2.16
C PRO A 970 -23.87 23.78 2.58
N GLY A 971 -23.03 24.34 3.45
CA GLY A 971 -21.97 23.63 4.16
C GLY A 971 -22.24 23.62 5.67
N PHE A 972 -22.08 22.44 6.28
CA PHE A 972 -22.33 22.19 7.69
C PHE A 972 -21.04 21.92 8.48
N ASP A 973 -21.02 22.22 9.78
CA ASP A 973 -20.02 21.68 10.71
C ASP A 973 -20.34 20.21 11.08
N LYS A 974 -19.50 19.58 11.92
CA LYS A 974 -19.69 18.16 12.29
C LYS A 974 -20.94 17.93 13.14
N SER A 975 -21.39 18.94 13.89
CA SER A 975 -22.66 18.92 14.63
C SER A 975 -23.88 19.25 13.74
N GLY A 976 -23.65 19.42 12.43
CA GLY A 976 -24.67 19.67 11.43
C GLY A 976 -25.16 21.12 11.34
N ASN A 977 -24.55 22.08 12.04
CA ASN A 977 -24.95 23.50 11.98
C ASN A 977 -24.51 24.14 10.67
N LEU A 978 -25.31 25.08 10.18
CA LEU A 978 -25.07 25.73 8.90
C LEU A 978 -23.99 26.81 9.05
N VAL A 979 -22.86 26.65 8.36
CA VAL A 979 -21.69 27.53 8.50
C VAL A 979 -21.41 28.35 7.23
N ILE A 980 -21.58 27.77 6.05
CA ILE A 980 -21.24 28.43 4.77
C ILE A 980 -22.26 28.16 3.68
N MET A 981 -22.26 29.01 2.65
CA MET A 981 -22.84 28.72 1.33
C MET A 981 -21.72 28.59 0.29
N HIS A 982 -21.66 27.45 -0.38
CA HIS A 982 -20.67 27.13 -1.40
C HIS A 982 -20.92 27.96 -2.68
N THR A 983 -19.88 28.64 -3.17
CA THR A 983 -20.01 29.58 -4.28
C THR A 983 -19.34 29.08 -5.56
N ARG A 984 -18.00 29.04 -5.60
CA ARG A 984 -17.20 28.79 -6.81
C ARG A 984 -15.83 28.21 -6.48
N GLY A 985 -15.20 27.66 -7.52
CA GLY A 985 -13.93 26.94 -7.45
C GLY A 985 -12.75 27.63 -8.09
N PHE A 986 -11.55 27.37 -7.56
CA PHE A 986 -10.28 27.81 -8.10
C PHE A 986 -9.78 26.81 -9.16
N PHE A 987 -9.62 27.30 -10.39
CA PHE A 987 -9.11 26.51 -11.51
C PHE A 987 -7.60 26.71 -11.64
N PRO A 988 -6.76 25.73 -11.29
CA PRO A 988 -5.31 25.88 -11.44
C PRO A 988 -4.87 26.03 -12.90
N TYR A 989 -5.65 25.54 -13.88
CA TYR A 989 -5.40 25.69 -15.31
C TYR A 989 -6.70 25.86 -16.10
N VAL A 990 -6.64 26.43 -17.31
CA VAL A 990 -7.78 26.45 -18.24
C VAL A 990 -8.19 25.01 -18.58
N ASN A 991 -9.43 24.63 -18.25
CA ASN A 991 -10.01 23.27 -18.40
C ASN A 991 -9.61 22.21 -17.35
N SER A 992 -8.95 22.56 -16.23
CA SER A 992 -8.80 21.64 -15.10
C SER A 992 -10.07 21.62 -14.22
N PRO A 993 -10.36 20.55 -13.46
CA PRO A 993 -11.32 20.66 -12.36
C PRO A 993 -10.75 21.59 -11.28
N SER A 994 -11.62 22.30 -10.57
CA SER A 994 -11.23 23.05 -9.39
C SER A 994 -10.96 22.07 -8.24
N ILE A 995 -9.92 22.31 -7.42
CA ILE A 995 -9.52 21.42 -6.31
C ILE A 995 -9.64 22.14 -4.96
N VAL A 996 -9.75 23.46 -4.99
CA VAL A 996 -10.01 24.32 -3.82
C VAL A 996 -11.25 25.12 -4.16
N GLU A 997 -12.25 25.06 -3.31
CA GLU A 997 -13.51 25.76 -3.47
C GLU A 997 -13.66 26.84 -2.39
N GLN A 998 -14.47 27.85 -2.69
CA GLN A 998 -14.74 28.95 -1.78
C GLN A 998 -16.23 29.03 -1.44
N GLY A 999 -16.52 29.22 -0.16
CA GLY A 999 -17.84 29.49 0.37
C GLY A 999 -17.90 30.83 1.09
N VAL A 1000 -19.09 31.40 1.19
CA VAL A 1000 -19.37 32.63 1.95
C VAL A 1000 -19.93 32.23 3.32
N LEU A 1001 -19.46 32.85 4.39
CA LEU A 1001 -19.92 32.59 5.74
C LEU A 1001 -21.38 32.99 5.88
N MET A 1002 -22.19 32.09 6.44
CA MET A 1002 -23.62 32.35 6.64
C MET A 1002 -23.88 33.48 7.64
N THR A 1003 -22.96 33.73 8.57
CA THR A 1003 -22.99 34.90 9.47
C THR A 1003 -22.89 36.21 8.70
N SER A 1004 -22.07 36.26 7.63
CA SER A 1004 -21.91 37.44 6.77
C SER A 1004 -23.15 37.69 5.91
N ILE A 1005 -23.73 36.63 5.33
CA ILE A 1005 -25.00 36.72 4.60
C ILE A 1005 -26.13 37.20 5.52
N ARG A 1006 -26.26 36.59 6.71
CA ARG A 1006 -27.27 36.95 7.70
C ARG A 1006 -27.17 38.42 8.12
N GLU A 1007 -25.96 38.92 8.38
CA GLU A 1007 -25.74 40.32 8.74
C GLU A 1007 -26.09 41.29 7.59
N HIS A 1008 -25.73 40.94 6.36
CA HIS A 1008 -26.13 41.73 5.18
C HIS A 1008 -27.65 41.74 4.99
N VAL A 1009 -28.31 40.59 5.13
CA VAL A 1009 -29.78 40.47 5.03
C VAL A 1009 -30.47 41.30 6.12
N ARG A 1010 -29.98 41.29 7.36
CA ARG A 1010 -30.49 42.13 8.46
C ARG A 1010 -30.44 43.62 8.11
N ARG A 1011 -29.32 44.08 7.57
CA ARG A 1011 -29.16 45.49 7.14
C ARG A 1011 -30.07 45.85 5.96
N THR A 1012 -30.27 44.92 5.03
CA THR A 1012 -31.08 45.13 3.83
C THR A 1012 -32.58 45.16 4.14
N LEU A 1013 -33.05 44.25 5.00
CA LEU A 1013 -34.47 44.10 5.33
C LEU A 1013 -34.91 44.98 6.52
N GLY A 1014 -33.99 45.43 7.38
CA GLY A 1014 -34.31 46.25 8.54
C GLY A 1014 -35.31 45.56 9.48
N ASN A 1015 -36.49 46.18 9.68
CA ASN A 1015 -37.57 45.68 10.54
C ASN A 1015 -38.61 44.81 9.80
N ASP A 1016 -38.30 44.31 8.60
CA ASP A 1016 -39.22 43.40 7.88
C ASP A 1016 -39.49 42.14 8.72
N ALA A 1017 -40.77 41.84 8.96
CA ALA A 1017 -41.19 40.70 9.76
C ALA A 1017 -40.64 39.35 9.21
N ARG A 1018 -40.41 39.26 7.89
CA ARG A 1018 -39.86 38.07 7.24
C ARG A 1018 -38.41 37.78 7.65
N LEU A 1019 -37.68 38.76 8.19
CA LEU A 1019 -36.34 38.55 8.73
C LEU A 1019 -36.35 37.52 9.87
N GLY A 1020 -37.36 37.58 10.75
CA GLY A 1020 -37.54 36.62 11.83
C GLY A 1020 -37.95 35.22 11.35
N GLU A 1021 -38.47 35.10 10.12
CA GLU A 1021 -38.84 33.82 9.52
C GLU A 1021 -37.65 33.11 8.85
N ILE A 1022 -36.70 33.88 8.30
CA ILE A 1022 -35.49 33.35 7.63
C ILE A 1022 -34.29 33.23 8.59
N PHE A 1023 -34.21 34.08 9.62
CA PHE A 1023 -33.16 34.07 10.64
C PHE A 1023 -33.77 34.40 12.01
N PRO A 1024 -34.43 33.43 12.66
CA PRO A 1024 -35.06 33.68 13.96
C PRO A 1024 -34.00 34.10 15.00
N PRO A 1025 -34.36 34.97 15.97
CA PRO A 1025 -33.48 35.34 17.06
C PRO A 1025 -33.14 34.10 17.90
N GLN A 1026 -31.85 33.79 18.06
CA GLN A 1026 -31.40 32.70 18.91
C GLN A 1026 -31.89 32.96 20.34
N MET A 1027 -32.65 32.03 20.93
CA MET A 1027 -32.87 32.03 22.37
C MET A 1027 -31.52 31.78 23.02
N MET A 1028 -31.02 32.71 23.83
CA MET A 1028 -29.95 32.42 24.78
C MET A 1028 -30.43 31.24 25.63
N MET A 1029 -29.86 30.05 25.41
CA MET A 1029 -29.92 29.01 26.42
C MET A 1029 -29.01 29.50 27.54
N ASP A 1030 -29.60 29.89 28.67
CA ASP A 1030 -28.88 30.05 29.94
C ASP A 1030 -28.14 28.75 30.22
N ILE A 1031 -26.82 28.77 30.07
CA ILE A 1031 -25.95 27.68 30.50
C ILE A 1031 -25.74 27.89 32.00
N GLY A 1032 -26.64 27.31 32.79
CA GLY A 1032 -26.54 27.18 34.25
C GLY A 1032 -25.84 25.89 34.65
#